data_AF-A0A6N7P5E2-F1
#
_entry.id   AF-A0A6N7P5E2-F1
#
_cell.length_a   1.000
_cell.length_b   1.000
_cell.length_c   1.000
_cell.angle_alpha   90.00
_cell.angle_beta   90.00
_cell.angle_gamma   90.00
#
_symmetry.space_group_name_H-M   'P 1'
#
loop_
_entity.id
_entity.type
_entity.pdbx_description
1 polymer ?
#
loop_
_entity_poly.entity_id
_entity_poly.type
_entity_poly.pdbx_seq_one_letter_code
_entity_poly.pdbx_strand_id
1 'polypeptide(L)'
;MRVGPFFLSLLLFCSLVRAQSVPIGQWREHFPYRQAIAIAAGPAVVYCATPFSLFSVSQPDNEITRYSKVNGLHDAGITSIGYHESSQALVIAYNNSNLDILRKENIINIPEILLRQTSGDKRIYHIAFWGNHAYLSTGIGIIAVNLDRYEITDTYLNMKVTAVATDDRYFYAATANGIKRGLLQGSNLADPKNWMDIPQPGIVTTLANIGQQVIAQVKDTLFTWNQTQWQRWYTDGQVIKGLTSSGNALFVSEPARVIQLSATAAVTGTFQSASPSGAVNMGNNTWIADARNGLIQYNNGVYQNLTPNAPPDIVTGEMIIHKNALWAAAGSGNKSGVFKFEGEEWQSYQAADSLADIVTLAAAGDAIYAGSFGGGLWMVGGGAPQLPPTQVSGLATDKTGNLWVSDFGALNNLLVKKPDNSWLQFSIPVFHIARAVSQILVDDADQKWIVSPRGNGVFVFNHGSSLDNTQDDKWKLYQTGAGRGNLPSDEVKCIAKDLQGWIWIGTTRGIGVVQCATEAFAPTGCEAVLPIVRQDNFAGFLFQNEQVNTIAVDGANRKWVGTQNGVWLISPSGEQLIQHFNTSNSPLSSNIIHRIIVHPVTGEVFFATATGLISWRGTATEGSETQGSDVLVFPNPVPRGYEGTIAIRGLVLNAIVKITDITGKLVFQTRAHGGQAVWNGTDYTGHRPQSGVYLVFASNEDGQEKLVTKLVFIH
;
A
#
# COMPACT_ATOMS: atom_id res chain seq x y z
N MET A 1 -9.03 -36.91 -61.72
CA MET A 1 -7.78 -36.41 -61.09
C MET A 1 -8.16 -35.42 -60.01
N ARG A 2 -7.60 -35.61 -58.81
CA ARG A 2 -8.05 -35.04 -57.54
C ARG A 2 -7.67 -33.55 -57.42
N VAL A 3 -8.63 -32.74 -57.00
CA VAL A 3 -8.44 -31.40 -56.45
C VAL A 3 -8.04 -31.57 -54.99
N GLY A 4 -6.81 -31.19 -54.63
CA GLY A 4 -6.32 -31.14 -53.26
C GLY A 4 -6.41 -29.71 -52.73
N PRO A 5 -6.89 -29.48 -51.49
CA PRO A 5 -6.91 -28.14 -50.91
C PRO A 5 -5.52 -27.77 -50.37
N PHE A 6 -5.00 -26.64 -50.82
CA PHE A 6 -3.83 -25.98 -50.27
C PHE A 6 -4.19 -25.45 -48.87
N PHE A 7 -3.64 -26.08 -47.84
CA PHE A 7 -3.72 -25.63 -46.45
C PHE A 7 -2.90 -24.35 -46.30
N LEU A 8 -3.57 -23.20 -46.15
CA LEU A 8 -2.94 -21.94 -45.76
C LEU A 8 -2.74 -21.96 -44.24
N SER A 9 -1.51 -22.24 -43.79
CA SER A 9 -1.16 -22.18 -42.37
C SER A 9 -1.17 -20.72 -41.90
N LEU A 10 -2.26 -20.29 -41.27
CA LEU A 10 -2.32 -19.05 -40.50
C LEU A 10 -1.50 -19.26 -39.22
N LEU A 11 -0.23 -18.83 -39.24
CA LEU A 11 0.58 -18.69 -38.04
C LEU A 11 -0.09 -17.65 -37.14
N LEU A 12 -0.88 -18.14 -36.18
CA LEU A 12 -1.27 -17.41 -34.97
C LEU A 12 0.00 -17.02 -34.21
N PHE A 13 0.57 -15.86 -34.55
CA PHE A 13 1.36 -15.11 -33.60
C PHE A 13 0.39 -14.65 -32.51
N CYS A 14 0.25 -15.50 -31.49
CA CYS A 14 -0.32 -15.12 -30.20
C CYS A 14 0.70 -14.18 -29.55
N SER A 15 0.71 -12.92 -29.98
CA SER A 15 1.40 -11.87 -29.24
C SER A 15 0.76 -11.81 -27.86
N LEU A 16 1.52 -12.24 -26.86
CA LEU A 16 1.24 -12.06 -25.45
C LEU A 16 0.88 -10.58 -25.22
N VAL A 17 -0.41 -10.25 -25.19
CA VAL A 17 -0.89 -8.99 -24.63
C VAL A 17 -0.81 -9.16 -23.12
N ARG A 18 0.40 -9.10 -22.58
CA ARG A 18 0.65 -8.90 -21.15
C ARG A 18 1.12 -7.47 -20.96
N ALA A 19 0.17 -6.61 -20.60
CA ALA A 19 0.30 -5.40 -19.78
C ALA A 19 -0.84 -4.45 -20.14
N GLN A 20 -1.95 -4.48 -19.41
CA GLN A 20 -2.73 -3.25 -19.28
C GLN A 20 -2.03 -2.42 -18.21
N SER A 21 -1.17 -1.50 -18.64
CA SER A 21 -0.66 -0.48 -17.73
C SER A 21 -1.83 0.32 -17.19
N VAL A 22 -1.80 0.64 -15.89
CA VAL A 22 -2.77 1.52 -15.24
C VAL A 22 -2.95 2.81 -16.07
N PRO A 23 -4.18 3.20 -16.47
CA PRO A 23 -4.41 4.41 -17.24
C PRO A 23 -3.97 5.67 -16.47
N ILE A 24 -3.57 6.72 -17.19
CA ILE A 24 -3.20 8.01 -16.56
C ILE A 24 -4.37 8.53 -15.73
N GLY A 25 -4.08 8.96 -14.50
CA GLY A 25 -5.08 9.43 -13.57
C GLY A 25 -5.84 8.34 -12.83
N GLN A 26 -5.34 7.09 -12.83
CA GLN A 26 -5.93 5.97 -12.10
C GLN A 26 -5.00 5.44 -11.01
N TRP A 27 -5.61 4.84 -10.00
CA TRP A 27 -4.93 4.20 -8.88
C TRP A 27 -4.74 2.70 -9.14
N ARG A 28 -3.72 2.12 -8.52
CA ARG A 28 -3.52 0.67 -8.42
C ARG A 28 -3.10 0.29 -7.00
N GLU A 29 -3.68 -0.80 -6.52
CA GLU A 29 -3.37 -1.33 -5.20
C GLU A 29 -2.20 -2.33 -5.24
N HIS A 30 -1.45 -2.39 -4.14
CA HIS A 30 -0.38 -3.37 -3.91
C HIS A 30 -0.44 -3.90 -2.47
N PHE A 31 -1.65 -4.14 -1.95
CA PHE A 31 -1.82 -4.51 -0.55
C PHE A 31 -1.39 -5.96 -0.26
N PRO A 32 -0.86 -6.26 0.93
CA PRO A 32 -0.58 -7.64 1.32
C PRO A 32 -1.86 -8.48 1.50
N TYR A 33 -1.90 -9.64 0.83
CA TYR A 33 -3.03 -10.59 0.90
C TYR A 33 -2.76 -11.82 1.80
N ARG A 34 -1.54 -11.97 2.34
CA ARG A 34 -1.16 -13.13 3.15
C ARG A 34 -1.64 -13.07 4.60
N GLN A 35 -1.93 -11.88 5.12
CA GLN A 35 -2.32 -11.68 6.52
C GLN A 35 -3.83 -11.86 6.68
N ALA A 36 -4.35 -13.06 6.41
CA ALA A 36 -5.78 -13.31 6.47
C ALA A 36 -6.30 -13.28 7.91
N ILE A 37 -7.35 -12.50 8.15
CA ILE A 37 -7.97 -12.31 9.48
C ILE A 37 -9.36 -12.92 9.58
N ALA A 38 -10.05 -13.13 8.45
CA ALA A 38 -11.40 -13.66 8.43
C ALA A 38 -11.71 -14.32 7.07
N ILE A 39 -12.64 -15.27 7.10
CA ILE A 39 -13.11 -16.02 5.95
C ILE A 39 -14.62 -16.16 6.00
N ALA A 40 -15.26 -16.10 4.84
CA ALA A 40 -16.68 -16.40 4.67
C ALA A 40 -16.89 -17.11 3.34
N ALA A 41 -17.88 -18.00 3.25
CA ALA A 41 -18.20 -18.70 2.00
C ALA A 41 -19.66 -18.47 1.63
N GLY A 42 -19.90 -18.25 0.34
CA GLY A 42 -21.20 -18.39 -0.29
C GLY A 42 -21.29 -19.69 -1.11
N PRO A 43 -22.32 -19.84 -1.96
CA PRO A 43 -22.55 -21.09 -2.69
C PRO A 43 -21.44 -21.48 -3.68
N ALA A 44 -20.76 -20.50 -4.27
CA ALA A 44 -19.76 -20.71 -5.32
C ALA A 44 -18.54 -19.78 -5.19
N VAL A 45 -18.37 -19.14 -4.04
CA VAL A 45 -17.31 -18.14 -3.82
C VAL A 45 -16.87 -18.16 -2.37
N VAL A 46 -15.56 -18.14 -2.14
CA VAL A 46 -14.95 -17.92 -0.82
C VAL A 46 -14.37 -16.53 -0.77
N TYR A 47 -14.68 -15.79 0.29
CA TYR A 47 -14.17 -14.48 0.60
C TYR A 47 -13.12 -14.57 1.71
N CYS A 48 -11.99 -13.91 1.52
CA CYS A 48 -10.90 -13.85 2.48
C CYS A 48 -10.50 -12.39 2.71
N ALA A 49 -10.58 -11.96 3.97
CA ALA A 49 -10.23 -10.59 4.35
C ALA A 49 -8.84 -10.53 4.99
N THR A 50 -8.11 -9.47 4.67
CA THR A 50 -6.93 -9.00 5.40
C THR A 50 -7.27 -7.66 6.07
N PRO A 51 -6.42 -7.13 6.98
CA PRO A 51 -6.64 -5.79 7.54
C PRO A 51 -6.67 -4.69 6.46
N PHE A 52 -6.10 -4.92 5.29
CA PHE A 52 -5.91 -3.90 4.25
C PHE A 52 -6.93 -3.98 3.13
N SER A 53 -7.42 -5.18 2.83
CA SER A 53 -8.18 -5.48 1.61
C SER A 53 -8.94 -6.80 1.72
N LEU A 54 -9.83 -7.04 0.77
CA LEU A 54 -10.60 -8.28 0.64
C LEU A 54 -10.31 -8.89 -0.73
N PHE A 55 -10.31 -10.21 -0.82
CA PHE A 55 -10.36 -10.91 -2.10
C PHE A 55 -11.33 -12.08 -2.05
N SER A 56 -11.77 -12.51 -3.22
CA SER A 56 -12.60 -13.71 -3.36
C SER A 56 -12.00 -14.69 -4.36
N VAL A 57 -12.34 -15.97 -4.17
CA VAL A 57 -12.01 -17.06 -5.10
C VAL A 57 -13.31 -17.75 -5.51
N SER A 58 -13.66 -17.69 -6.80
CA SER A 58 -14.82 -18.39 -7.35
C SER A 58 -14.54 -19.87 -7.56
N GLN A 59 -15.60 -20.65 -7.70
CA GLN A 59 -15.56 -22.02 -8.21
C GLN A 59 -16.37 -22.15 -9.51
N PRO A 60 -15.95 -23.05 -10.42
CA PRO A 60 -14.89 -24.06 -10.26
C PRO A 60 -13.49 -23.63 -10.73
N ASP A 61 -13.35 -22.43 -11.30
CA ASP A 61 -12.16 -21.96 -12.02
C ASP A 61 -11.08 -21.33 -11.13
N ASN A 62 -11.35 -21.12 -9.84
CA ASN A 62 -10.47 -20.39 -8.92
C ASN A 62 -10.16 -18.96 -9.41
N GLU A 63 -11.11 -18.28 -10.06
CA GLU A 63 -10.92 -16.87 -10.44
C GLU A 63 -10.80 -16.00 -9.19
N ILE A 64 -9.76 -15.16 -9.16
CA ILE A 64 -9.46 -14.27 -8.04
C ILE A 64 -9.97 -12.86 -8.34
N THR A 65 -10.85 -12.35 -7.49
CA THR A 65 -11.32 -10.96 -7.55
C THR A 65 -10.81 -10.18 -6.34
N ARG A 66 -10.26 -8.98 -6.55
CA ARG A 66 -9.73 -8.12 -5.47
C ARG A 66 -10.66 -6.94 -5.19
N TYR A 67 -10.89 -6.67 -3.91
CA TYR A 67 -11.70 -5.56 -3.41
C TYR A 67 -10.86 -4.69 -2.48
N SER A 68 -10.81 -3.41 -2.80
CA SER A 68 -10.12 -2.36 -2.04
C SER A 68 -10.81 -1.02 -2.31
N LYS A 69 -10.35 0.08 -1.71
CA LYS A 69 -10.84 1.42 -2.06
C LYS A 69 -10.64 1.79 -3.53
N VAL A 70 -9.68 1.16 -4.21
CA VAL A 70 -9.46 1.33 -5.66
C VAL A 70 -10.56 0.62 -6.46
N ASN A 71 -11.05 -0.51 -5.94
CA ASN A 71 -11.96 -1.42 -6.66
C ASN A 71 -13.38 -1.45 -6.06
N GLY A 72 -13.78 -0.36 -5.39
CA GLY A 72 -15.18 -0.13 -4.99
C GLY A 72 -15.52 -0.24 -3.50
N LEU A 73 -14.61 -0.69 -2.63
CA LEU A 73 -14.85 -0.60 -1.18
C LEU A 73 -14.82 0.88 -0.74
N HIS A 74 -15.59 1.23 0.28
CA HIS A 74 -15.65 2.61 0.78
C HIS A 74 -14.56 2.92 1.79
N ASP A 75 -14.02 1.90 2.46
CA ASP A 75 -13.00 2.06 3.50
C ASP A 75 -11.91 0.97 3.46
N ALA A 76 -10.86 1.22 4.23
CA ALA A 76 -9.78 0.26 4.54
C ALA A 76 -9.86 -0.15 6.02
N GLY A 77 -9.02 -1.09 6.47
CA GLY A 77 -9.01 -1.50 7.88
C GLY A 77 -10.13 -2.50 8.21
N ILE A 78 -10.32 -3.53 7.40
CA ILE A 78 -11.34 -4.56 7.63
C ILE A 78 -11.05 -5.27 8.96
N THR A 79 -12.09 -5.50 9.77
CA THR A 79 -11.98 -6.21 11.06
C THR A 79 -12.74 -7.53 11.07
N SER A 80 -13.82 -7.64 10.30
CA SER A 80 -14.64 -8.84 10.24
C SER A 80 -15.44 -8.88 8.94
N ILE A 81 -15.74 -10.09 8.48
CA ILE A 81 -16.66 -10.33 7.37
C ILE A 81 -17.63 -11.45 7.75
N GLY A 82 -18.83 -11.42 7.17
CA GLY A 82 -19.81 -12.48 7.32
C GLY A 82 -20.67 -12.61 6.08
N TYR A 83 -20.94 -13.84 5.62
CA TYR A 83 -21.81 -14.08 4.47
C TYR A 83 -23.18 -14.54 4.94
N HIS A 84 -24.22 -13.87 4.47
CA HIS A 84 -25.60 -14.25 4.71
C HIS A 84 -26.16 -15.00 3.51
N GLU A 85 -26.42 -16.30 3.69
CA GLU A 85 -26.84 -17.20 2.62
C GLU A 85 -28.15 -16.77 1.94
N SER A 86 -29.18 -16.45 2.73
CA SER A 86 -30.53 -16.15 2.22
C SER A 86 -30.56 -14.89 1.36
N SER A 87 -29.85 -13.84 1.75
CA SER A 87 -29.77 -12.60 0.95
C SER A 87 -28.64 -12.61 -0.09
N GLN A 88 -27.76 -13.62 -0.03
CA GLN A 88 -26.53 -13.72 -0.81
C GLN A 88 -25.65 -12.47 -0.68
N ALA A 89 -25.53 -11.96 0.56
CA ALA A 89 -24.83 -10.72 0.85
C ALA A 89 -23.65 -10.96 1.78
N LEU A 90 -22.48 -10.42 1.43
CA LEU A 90 -21.33 -10.35 2.32
C LEU A 90 -21.37 -9.01 3.06
N VAL A 91 -21.39 -9.06 4.39
CA VAL A 91 -21.21 -7.89 5.26
C VAL A 91 -19.73 -7.74 5.55
N ILE A 92 -19.20 -6.52 5.36
CA ILE A 92 -17.81 -6.15 5.58
C ILE A 92 -17.79 -5.05 6.64
N ALA A 93 -17.11 -5.30 7.76
CA ALA A 93 -16.98 -4.34 8.85
C ALA A 93 -15.56 -3.77 8.92
N TYR A 94 -15.48 -2.45 9.12
CA TYR A 94 -14.22 -1.70 9.19
C TYR A 94 -13.90 -1.23 10.61
N ASN A 95 -12.62 -0.95 10.89
CA ASN A 95 -12.13 -0.52 12.20
C ASN A 95 -12.70 0.84 12.64
N ASN A 96 -13.08 1.69 11.69
CA ASN A 96 -13.73 2.98 11.90
C ASN A 96 -15.25 2.84 12.08
N SER A 97 -15.77 1.61 12.12
CA SER A 97 -17.19 1.26 12.24
C SER A 97 -18.03 1.58 11.01
N ASN A 98 -17.41 1.85 9.85
CA ASN A 98 -18.14 1.83 8.59
C ASN A 98 -18.53 0.39 8.23
N LEU A 99 -19.45 0.24 7.29
CA LEU A 99 -19.94 -1.04 6.78
C LEU A 99 -20.10 -0.99 5.27
N ASP A 100 -19.69 -2.06 4.60
CA ASP A 100 -20.04 -2.32 3.22
C ASP A 100 -20.82 -3.62 3.11
N ILE A 101 -21.83 -3.64 2.23
CA ILE A 101 -22.58 -4.82 1.84
C ILE A 101 -22.26 -5.15 0.39
N LEU A 102 -21.60 -6.27 0.15
CA LEU A 102 -21.31 -6.78 -1.19
C LEU A 102 -22.39 -7.79 -1.62
N ARG A 103 -23.10 -7.50 -2.72
CA ARG A 103 -24.15 -8.35 -3.28
C ARG A 103 -24.18 -8.24 -4.81
N LYS A 104 -24.00 -9.36 -5.52
CA LYS A 104 -24.00 -9.43 -7.00
C LYS A 104 -23.11 -8.33 -7.61
N GLU A 105 -21.86 -8.26 -7.17
CA GLU A 105 -20.85 -7.27 -7.57
C GLU A 105 -21.10 -5.81 -7.14
N ASN A 106 -22.28 -5.49 -6.61
CA ASN A 106 -22.57 -4.16 -6.07
C ASN A 106 -22.08 -4.06 -4.63
N ILE A 107 -21.40 -2.96 -4.32
CA ILE A 107 -20.94 -2.62 -2.97
C ILE A 107 -21.76 -1.43 -2.48
N ILE A 108 -22.49 -1.64 -1.38
CA ILE A 108 -23.42 -0.66 -0.82
C ILE A 108 -22.90 -0.26 0.56
N ASN A 109 -22.64 1.04 0.75
CA ASN A 109 -22.13 1.57 2.00
C ASN A 109 -23.26 1.87 3.01
N ILE A 110 -23.01 1.57 4.28
CA ILE A 110 -23.89 1.93 5.41
C ILE A 110 -23.04 2.69 6.45
N PRO A 111 -22.86 4.01 6.31
CA PRO A 111 -21.95 4.81 7.13
C PRO A 111 -22.55 5.25 8.46
N GLU A 112 -23.78 4.84 8.78
CA GLU A 112 -24.55 5.38 9.90
C GLU A 112 -23.84 5.22 11.25
N ILE A 113 -23.19 4.08 11.52
CA ILE A 113 -22.44 3.86 12.78
C ILE A 113 -21.20 4.77 12.82
N LEU A 114 -20.48 4.90 11.71
CA LEU A 114 -19.32 5.79 11.56
C LEU A 114 -19.74 7.25 11.86
N LEU A 115 -20.84 7.72 11.28
CA LEU A 115 -21.30 9.11 11.39
C LEU A 115 -22.00 9.42 12.72
N ARG A 116 -22.47 8.40 13.44
CA ARG A 116 -23.16 8.56 14.73
C ARG A 116 -22.28 9.25 15.77
N GLN A 117 -22.76 10.39 16.25
CA GLN A 117 -22.16 11.17 17.35
C GLN A 117 -22.58 10.57 18.70
N THR A 118 -21.97 9.45 19.08
CA THR A 118 -22.18 8.84 20.39
C THR A 118 -20.85 8.64 21.11
N SER A 119 -20.83 8.85 22.42
CA SER A 119 -19.70 8.49 23.26
C SER A 119 -19.63 6.96 23.40
N GLY A 120 -18.45 6.38 23.23
CA GLY A 120 -18.23 4.94 23.42
C GLY A 120 -17.41 4.30 22.30
N ASP A 121 -17.03 3.05 22.52
CA ASP A 121 -16.31 2.24 21.54
C ASP A 121 -17.27 1.71 20.47
N LYS A 122 -17.19 2.24 19.25
CA LYS A 122 -18.07 1.84 18.13
C LYS A 122 -17.56 0.62 17.36
N ARG A 123 -16.38 0.10 17.71
CA ARG A 123 -15.76 -1.03 16.99
C ARG A 123 -16.72 -2.22 16.93
N ILE A 124 -16.79 -2.83 15.75
CA ILE A 124 -17.55 -4.04 15.49
C ILE A 124 -16.64 -5.23 15.77
N TYR A 125 -17.04 -6.08 16.72
CA TYR A 125 -16.26 -7.23 17.17
C TYR A 125 -16.72 -8.54 16.53
N HIS A 126 -18.01 -8.67 16.22
CA HIS A 126 -18.61 -9.90 15.70
C HIS A 126 -19.86 -9.61 14.86
N ILE A 127 -20.08 -10.41 13.82
CA ILE A 127 -21.24 -10.35 12.93
C ILE A 127 -21.99 -11.68 13.07
N ALA A 128 -23.27 -11.63 13.43
CA ALA A 128 -24.16 -12.79 13.40
C ALA A 128 -25.35 -12.51 12.47
N PHE A 129 -26.01 -13.58 12.01
CA PHE A 129 -27.16 -13.47 11.12
C PHE A 129 -28.38 -14.16 11.70
N TRP A 130 -29.55 -13.51 11.55
CA TRP A 130 -30.84 -14.14 11.80
C TRP A 130 -31.93 -13.44 10.97
N GLY A 131 -32.81 -14.23 10.35
CA GLY A 131 -33.81 -13.70 9.42
C GLY A 131 -33.16 -13.00 8.22
N ASN A 132 -33.51 -11.73 8.00
CA ASN A 132 -32.90 -10.86 6.98
C ASN A 132 -31.98 -9.77 7.58
N HIS A 133 -31.52 -9.96 8.82
CA HIS A 133 -30.67 -8.99 9.50
C HIS A 133 -29.28 -9.54 9.80
N ALA A 134 -28.30 -8.63 9.72
CA ALA A 134 -27.01 -8.78 10.35
C ALA A 134 -27.03 -8.10 11.72
N TYR A 135 -26.55 -8.80 12.75
CA TYR A 135 -26.45 -8.31 14.12
C TYR A 135 -24.99 -8.10 14.48
N LEU A 136 -24.62 -6.85 14.66
CA LEU A 136 -23.25 -6.41 14.90
C LEU A 136 -23.03 -6.25 16.40
N SER A 137 -22.11 -7.02 16.96
CA SER A 137 -21.69 -6.88 18.36
C SER A 137 -20.68 -5.75 18.46
N THR A 138 -20.97 -4.72 19.26
CA THR A 138 -20.14 -3.52 19.37
C THR A 138 -19.92 -3.11 20.82
N GLY A 139 -19.04 -2.13 21.05
CA GLY A 139 -18.83 -1.55 22.39
C GLY A 139 -20.01 -0.72 22.90
N ILE A 140 -20.98 -0.37 22.03
CA ILE A 140 -22.18 0.39 22.36
C ILE A 140 -23.46 -0.44 22.31
N GLY A 141 -23.35 -1.76 22.07
CA GLY A 141 -24.48 -2.68 22.05
C GLY A 141 -24.51 -3.58 20.82
N ILE A 142 -25.70 -4.13 20.55
CA ILE A 142 -25.99 -4.92 19.36
C ILE A 142 -26.67 -3.99 18.36
N ILE A 143 -26.13 -3.85 17.16
CA ILE A 143 -26.74 -3.05 16.08
C ILE A 143 -27.34 -4.01 15.07
N ALA A 144 -28.64 -3.88 14.81
CA ALA A 144 -29.35 -4.67 13.81
C ALA A 144 -29.37 -3.93 12.47
N VAL A 145 -28.87 -4.57 11.43
CA VAL A 145 -28.79 -4.05 10.06
C VAL A 145 -29.67 -4.88 9.16
N ASN A 146 -30.65 -4.26 8.51
CA ASN A 146 -31.51 -4.92 7.54
C ASN A 146 -30.80 -5.07 6.19
N LEU A 147 -30.64 -6.30 5.72
CA LEU A 147 -29.87 -6.60 4.49
C LEU A 147 -30.67 -6.42 3.20
N ASP A 148 -32.00 -6.24 3.28
CA ASP A 148 -32.84 -5.95 2.13
C ASP A 148 -32.98 -4.45 1.88
N ARG A 149 -33.06 -3.67 2.97
CA ARG A 149 -33.21 -2.21 2.95
C ARG A 149 -31.90 -1.43 3.10
N TYR A 150 -30.83 -2.11 3.52
CA TYR A 150 -29.50 -1.53 3.74
C TYR A 150 -29.49 -0.39 4.78
N GLU A 151 -30.20 -0.59 5.89
CA GLU A 151 -30.33 0.41 6.97
C GLU A 151 -30.18 -0.21 8.36
N ILE A 152 -29.81 0.60 9.35
CA ILE A 152 -29.89 0.20 10.75
C ILE A 152 -31.35 0.28 11.19
N THR A 153 -31.92 -0.82 11.67
CA THR A 153 -33.30 -0.84 12.17
C THR A 153 -33.38 -0.61 13.67
N ASP A 154 -32.43 -1.16 14.42
CA ASP A 154 -32.47 -1.15 15.88
C ASP A 154 -31.08 -1.17 16.53
N THR A 155 -31.03 -0.79 17.81
CA THR A 155 -29.89 -1.01 18.70
C THR A 155 -30.37 -1.63 20.01
N TYR A 156 -29.78 -2.75 20.42
CA TYR A 156 -30.11 -3.46 21.67
C TYR A 156 -28.97 -3.39 22.66
N LEU A 157 -29.30 -3.51 23.94
CA LEU A 157 -28.34 -3.58 25.05
C LEU A 157 -27.30 -2.45 24.99
N ASN A 158 -27.58 -1.29 25.60
CA ASN A 158 -26.69 -0.13 25.61
C ASN A 158 -25.42 -0.34 26.49
N MET A 159 -24.62 -1.35 26.15
CA MET A 159 -23.41 -1.79 26.84
C MET A 159 -22.52 -2.57 25.87
N LYS A 160 -21.26 -2.80 26.24
CA LYS A 160 -20.35 -3.61 25.42
C LYS A 160 -20.84 -5.06 25.27
N VAL A 161 -21.03 -5.49 24.03
CA VAL A 161 -21.36 -6.86 23.64
C VAL A 161 -20.25 -7.37 22.72
N THR A 162 -19.60 -8.48 23.07
CA THR A 162 -18.45 -9.00 22.31
C THR A 162 -18.85 -9.99 21.22
N ALA A 163 -19.93 -10.74 21.43
CA ALA A 163 -20.47 -11.68 20.46
C ALA A 163 -21.96 -11.91 20.71
N VAL A 164 -22.67 -12.32 19.68
CA VAL A 164 -24.06 -12.76 19.76
C VAL A 164 -24.25 -14.08 19.01
N ALA A 165 -25.14 -14.93 19.52
CA ALA A 165 -25.55 -16.18 18.88
C ALA A 165 -27.06 -16.41 19.10
N THR A 166 -27.62 -17.37 18.39
CA THR A 166 -29.05 -17.72 18.46
C THR A 166 -29.29 -19.22 18.41
N ASP A 167 -30.38 -19.65 19.06
CA ASP A 167 -30.98 -20.99 18.96
C ASP A 167 -32.30 -20.98 18.16
N ASP A 168 -32.49 -19.99 17.29
CA ASP A 168 -33.73 -19.64 16.55
C ASP A 168 -34.89 -19.13 17.41
N ARG A 169 -34.84 -19.28 18.73
CA ARG A 169 -35.87 -18.80 19.66
C ARG A 169 -35.41 -17.59 20.47
N TYR A 170 -34.18 -17.60 20.92
CA TYR A 170 -33.58 -16.56 21.73
C TYR A 170 -32.30 -16.02 21.08
N PHE A 171 -32.00 -14.75 21.37
CA PHE A 171 -30.66 -14.21 21.27
C PHE A 171 -29.90 -14.42 22.56
N TYR A 172 -28.61 -14.71 22.42
CA TYR A 172 -27.64 -14.80 23.48
C TYR A 172 -26.56 -13.77 23.20
N ALA A 173 -26.30 -12.87 24.16
CA ALA A 173 -25.33 -11.79 24.03
C ALA A 173 -24.25 -11.94 25.11
N ALA A 174 -22.99 -12.11 24.69
CA ALA A 174 -21.85 -12.12 25.59
C ALA A 174 -21.48 -10.68 25.97
N THR A 175 -21.53 -10.38 27.27
CA THR A 175 -21.25 -9.07 27.83
C THR A 175 -20.15 -9.17 28.88
N ALA A 176 -19.60 -8.02 29.32
CA ALA A 176 -18.64 -7.98 30.41
C ALA A 176 -19.19 -8.57 31.74
N ASN A 177 -20.52 -8.64 31.90
CA ASN A 177 -21.18 -9.08 33.12
C ASN A 177 -21.80 -10.50 33.00
N GLY A 178 -21.48 -11.24 31.93
CA GLY A 178 -22.04 -12.56 31.65
C GLY A 178 -22.88 -12.58 30.37
N ILE A 179 -23.73 -13.61 30.22
CA ILE A 179 -24.55 -13.80 29.04
C ILE A 179 -25.98 -13.33 29.31
N LYS A 180 -26.49 -12.44 28.44
CA LYS A 180 -27.89 -12.03 28.44
C LYS A 180 -28.66 -12.80 27.37
N ARG A 181 -29.91 -13.18 27.69
CA ARG A 181 -30.83 -13.89 26.80
C ARG A 181 -32.11 -13.09 26.58
N GLY A 182 -32.52 -12.90 25.33
CA GLY A 182 -33.76 -12.20 24.96
C GLY A 182 -34.56 -12.98 23.91
N LEU A 183 -35.89 -12.92 23.95
CA LEU A 183 -36.76 -13.68 23.03
C LEU A 183 -36.81 -13.01 21.65
N LEU A 184 -36.50 -13.75 20.58
CA LEU A 184 -36.38 -13.20 19.23
C LEU A 184 -37.70 -12.66 18.66
N GLN A 185 -38.79 -13.40 18.87
CA GLN A 185 -40.10 -13.07 18.33
C GLN A 185 -41.08 -12.72 19.44
N GLY A 186 -41.92 -11.71 19.21
CA GLY A 186 -42.95 -11.28 20.15
C GLY A 186 -42.43 -10.53 21.38
N SER A 187 -41.15 -10.12 21.40
CA SER A 187 -40.59 -9.25 22.43
C SER A 187 -39.91 -8.02 21.82
N ASN A 188 -39.93 -6.90 22.55
CA ASN A 188 -39.20 -5.70 22.14
C ASN A 188 -37.78 -5.76 22.70
N LEU A 189 -36.83 -6.29 21.93
CA LEU A 189 -35.43 -6.43 22.35
C LEU A 189 -34.71 -5.09 22.57
N ALA A 190 -35.27 -3.96 22.12
CA ALA A 190 -34.76 -2.64 22.46
C ALA A 190 -35.03 -2.26 23.93
N ASP A 191 -36.05 -2.86 24.58
CA ASP A 191 -36.27 -2.71 26.02
C ASP A 191 -35.36 -3.67 26.80
N PRO A 192 -34.40 -3.17 27.61
CA PRO A 192 -33.50 -4.02 28.39
C PRO A 192 -34.22 -4.98 29.36
N LYS A 193 -35.48 -4.71 29.74
CA LYS A 193 -36.27 -5.58 30.62
C LYS A 193 -36.67 -6.91 29.95
N ASN A 194 -36.65 -6.98 28.62
CA ASN A 194 -36.91 -8.21 27.87
C ASN A 194 -35.67 -9.10 27.77
N TRP A 195 -34.55 -8.69 28.37
CA TRP A 195 -33.34 -9.49 28.48
C TRP A 195 -33.16 -10.00 29.91
N MET A 196 -32.83 -11.28 30.03
CA MET A 196 -32.53 -11.93 31.30
C MET A 196 -31.09 -12.41 31.34
N ASP A 197 -30.47 -12.31 32.52
CA ASP A 197 -29.18 -12.94 32.76
C ASP A 197 -29.38 -14.46 32.91
N ILE A 198 -28.50 -15.24 32.27
CA ILE A 198 -28.47 -16.70 32.43
C ILE A 198 -27.18 -17.11 33.15
N PRO A 199 -27.13 -18.31 33.77
CA PRO A 199 -25.89 -18.84 34.35
C PRO A 199 -24.74 -18.77 33.37
N GLN A 200 -23.52 -18.53 33.87
CA GLN A 200 -22.32 -18.37 33.04
C GLN A 200 -21.34 -19.53 33.29
N PRO A 201 -20.73 -20.10 32.22
CA PRO A 201 -19.72 -21.16 32.36
C PRO A 201 -18.35 -20.61 32.80
N GLY A 202 -18.18 -19.29 32.79
CA GLY A 202 -16.96 -18.55 33.06
C GLY A 202 -16.98 -17.21 32.29
N ILE A 203 -15.83 -16.55 32.18
CA ILE A 203 -15.69 -15.34 31.35
C ILE A 203 -15.76 -15.75 29.87
N VAL A 204 -16.89 -15.46 29.25
CA VAL A 204 -17.17 -15.82 27.85
C VAL A 204 -16.56 -14.78 26.93
N THR A 205 -15.67 -15.20 26.04
CA THR A 205 -14.99 -14.31 25.09
C THR A 205 -15.75 -14.19 23.77
N THR A 206 -16.33 -15.29 23.30
CA THR A 206 -17.11 -15.36 22.07
C THR A 206 -18.27 -16.36 22.19
N LEU A 207 -19.26 -16.19 21.31
CA LEU A 207 -20.38 -17.08 21.11
C LEU A 207 -20.42 -17.49 19.65
N ALA A 208 -20.77 -18.74 19.40
CA ALA A 208 -21.01 -19.29 18.06
C ALA A 208 -22.26 -20.18 18.11
N ASN A 209 -22.70 -20.62 16.94
CA ASN A 209 -23.82 -21.55 16.81
C ASN A 209 -23.53 -22.67 15.81
N ILE A 210 -24.07 -23.85 16.08
CA ILE A 210 -24.13 -24.98 15.15
C ILE A 210 -25.59 -25.45 15.08
N GLY A 211 -26.25 -25.10 13.98
CA GLY A 211 -27.72 -25.13 13.94
C GLY A 211 -28.31 -24.31 15.09
N GLN A 212 -29.15 -24.94 15.89
CA GLN A 212 -29.82 -24.33 17.06
C GLN A 212 -29.00 -24.44 18.36
N GLN A 213 -27.82 -25.04 18.34
CA GLN A 213 -27.00 -25.16 19.54
C GLN A 213 -26.11 -23.95 19.70
N VAL A 214 -26.19 -23.30 20.86
CA VAL A 214 -25.33 -22.16 21.21
C VAL A 214 -24.08 -22.67 21.91
N ILE A 215 -22.93 -22.25 21.40
CA ILE A 215 -21.61 -22.62 21.89
C ILE A 215 -20.93 -21.37 22.47
N ALA A 216 -20.44 -21.47 23.71
CA ALA A 216 -19.69 -20.42 24.38
C ALA A 216 -18.23 -20.83 24.56
N GLN A 217 -17.31 -19.93 24.20
CA GLN A 217 -15.88 -20.12 24.48
C GLN A 217 -15.52 -19.51 25.84
N VAL A 218 -14.88 -20.31 26.69
CA VAL A 218 -14.21 -19.88 27.91
C VAL A 218 -12.78 -20.39 27.87
N LYS A 219 -11.81 -19.49 27.67
CA LYS A 219 -10.38 -19.84 27.49
C LYS A 219 -10.18 -20.85 26.33
N ASP A 220 -9.80 -22.08 26.66
CA ASP A 220 -9.48 -23.23 25.81
C ASP A 220 -10.63 -24.27 25.77
N THR A 221 -11.79 -23.93 26.32
CA THR A 221 -12.91 -24.86 26.47
C THR A 221 -14.18 -24.28 25.85
N LEU A 222 -14.90 -25.12 25.11
CA LEU A 222 -16.21 -24.82 24.55
C LEU A 222 -17.32 -25.45 25.40
N PHE A 223 -18.37 -24.68 25.66
CA PHE A 223 -19.55 -25.10 26.41
C PHE A 223 -20.79 -25.00 25.54
N THR A 224 -21.73 -25.93 25.70
CA THR A 224 -23.05 -25.91 25.04
C THR A 224 -24.14 -25.63 26.06
N TRP A 225 -25.17 -24.91 25.63
CA TRP A 225 -26.32 -24.55 26.48
C TRP A 225 -27.46 -25.55 26.33
N ASN A 226 -27.84 -26.23 27.41
CA ASN A 226 -28.95 -27.21 27.41
C ASN A 226 -30.29 -26.65 27.91
N GLN A 227 -30.48 -25.32 27.82
CA GLN A 227 -31.63 -24.56 28.35
C GLN A 227 -31.67 -24.35 29.87
N THR A 228 -30.90 -25.11 30.65
CA THR A 228 -30.86 -24.97 32.12
C THR A 228 -29.45 -24.66 32.65
N GLN A 229 -28.42 -25.29 32.07
CA GLN A 229 -27.03 -25.13 32.47
C GLN A 229 -26.09 -25.24 31.28
N TRP A 230 -24.89 -24.67 31.42
CA TRP A 230 -23.80 -24.88 30.48
C TRP A 230 -23.09 -26.20 30.77
N GLN A 231 -22.89 -26.98 29.72
CA GLN A 231 -22.16 -28.24 29.80
C GLN A 231 -20.90 -28.15 28.96
N ARG A 232 -19.79 -28.68 29.47
CA ARG A 232 -18.55 -28.77 28.69
C ARG A 232 -18.83 -29.60 27.43
N TRP A 233 -18.61 -29.00 26.28
CA TRP A 233 -18.91 -29.58 24.98
C TRP A 233 -17.64 -30.10 24.31
N TYR A 234 -16.57 -29.31 24.28
CA TYR A 234 -15.30 -29.71 23.68
C TYR A 234 -14.12 -29.00 24.35
N THR A 235 -13.00 -29.71 24.53
CA THR A 235 -11.66 -29.16 24.79
C THR A 235 -10.63 -30.25 24.53
N ASP A 236 -9.46 -29.85 24.06
CA ASP A 236 -8.27 -30.70 24.00
C ASP A 236 -7.03 -30.00 24.60
N GLY A 237 -7.27 -28.92 25.37
CA GLY A 237 -6.25 -28.14 26.07
C GLY A 237 -5.47 -27.15 25.21
N GLN A 238 -5.77 -27.00 23.91
CA GLN A 238 -5.16 -25.97 23.07
C GLN A 238 -5.87 -24.61 23.19
N VAL A 239 -5.10 -23.54 23.06
CA VAL A 239 -5.66 -22.18 23.03
C VAL A 239 -6.51 -22.00 21.78
N ILE A 240 -7.78 -21.67 21.98
CA ILE A 240 -8.71 -21.37 20.89
C ILE A 240 -8.53 -19.91 20.47
N LYS A 241 -8.09 -19.71 19.22
CA LYS A 241 -7.88 -18.38 18.61
C LYS A 241 -9.13 -17.81 17.96
N GLY A 242 -10.01 -18.67 17.45
CA GLY A 242 -11.20 -18.25 16.72
C GLY A 242 -12.16 -19.40 16.48
N LEU A 243 -13.44 -19.04 16.30
CA LEU A 243 -14.51 -19.96 15.98
C LEU A 243 -15.18 -19.50 14.67
N THR A 244 -15.47 -20.44 13.78
CA THR A 244 -16.19 -20.16 12.54
C THR A 244 -17.25 -21.22 12.30
N SER A 245 -18.51 -20.81 12.20
CA SER A 245 -19.61 -21.69 11.85
C SER A 245 -19.71 -21.82 10.33
N SER A 246 -19.90 -23.05 9.83
CA SER A 246 -20.06 -23.31 8.41
C SER A 246 -20.95 -24.54 8.20
N GLY A 247 -22.17 -24.30 7.72
CA GLY A 247 -23.22 -25.31 7.65
C GLY A 247 -23.48 -25.95 9.02
N ASN A 248 -23.40 -27.28 9.08
CA ASN A 248 -23.59 -28.04 10.32
C ASN A 248 -22.25 -28.44 10.98
N ALA A 249 -21.22 -27.61 10.84
CA ALA A 249 -19.91 -27.80 11.44
C ALA A 249 -19.42 -26.51 12.12
N LEU A 250 -18.64 -26.68 13.17
CA LEU A 250 -17.92 -25.60 13.84
C LEU A 250 -16.42 -25.83 13.65
N PHE A 251 -15.73 -24.81 13.13
CA PHE A 251 -14.28 -24.80 13.01
C PHE A 251 -13.65 -24.09 14.20
N VAL A 252 -12.69 -24.76 14.84
CA VAL A 252 -11.90 -24.25 15.96
C VAL A 252 -10.48 -23.99 15.46
N SER A 253 -10.10 -22.71 15.42
CA SER A 253 -8.75 -22.31 15.00
C SER A 253 -7.80 -22.32 16.19
N GLU A 254 -6.70 -23.05 16.08
CA GLU A 254 -5.71 -23.28 17.14
C GLU A 254 -4.29 -22.96 16.62
N PRO A 255 -3.26 -22.88 17.49
CA PRO A 255 -1.88 -22.87 17.02
C PRO A 255 -1.59 -24.08 16.10
N ALA A 256 -1.07 -23.81 14.91
CA ALA A 256 -0.64 -24.80 13.91
C ALA A 256 -1.74 -25.67 13.25
N ARG A 257 -3.03 -25.55 13.63
CA ARG A 257 -4.11 -26.38 13.05
C ARG A 257 -5.51 -25.79 13.19
N VAL A 258 -6.44 -26.35 12.43
CA VAL A 258 -7.88 -26.14 12.54
C VAL A 258 -8.57 -27.48 12.83
N ILE A 259 -9.45 -27.50 13.81
CA ILE A 259 -10.30 -28.66 14.14
C ILE A 259 -11.72 -28.40 13.62
N GLN A 260 -12.30 -29.39 12.95
CA GLN A 260 -13.71 -29.37 12.56
C GLN A 260 -14.52 -30.28 13.49
N LEU A 261 -15.53 -29.70 14.12
CA LEU A 261 -16.44 -30.37 15.04
C LEU A 261 -17.83 -30.49 14.41
N SER A 262 -18.47 -31.65 14.61
CA SER A 262 -19.89 -31.85 14.34
C SER A 262 -20.77 -31.34 15.50
N ALA A 263 -22.10 -31.34 15.32
CA ALA A 263 -23.07 -30.94 16.35
C ALA A 263 -23.01 -31.77 17.65
N THR A 264 -22.35 -32.93 17.65
CA THR A 264 -22.15 -33.77 18.84
C THR A 264 -20.76 -33.63 19.45
N ALA A 265 -20.00 -32.60 19.05
CA ALA A 265 -18.59 -32.37 19.40
C ALA A 265 -17.62 -33.45 18.91
N ALA A 266 -18.04 -34.35 18.01
CA ALA A 266 -17.11 -35.30 17.39
C ALA A 266 -16.20 -34.56 16.40
N VAL A 267 -14.89 -34.80 16.49
CA VAL A 267 -13.89 -34.29 15.54
C VAL A 267 -14.04 -35.02 14.21
N THR A 268 -14.45 -34.30 13.17
CA THR A 268 -14.63 -34.85 11.82
C THR A 268 -13.50 -34.48 10.86
N GLY A 269 -12.62 -33.56 11.26
CA GLY A 269 -11.47 -33.15 10.46
C GLY A 269 -10.43 -32.41 11.29
N THR A 270 -9.16 -32.56 10.92
CA THR A 270 -8.02 -31.84 11.50
C THR A 270 -7.11 -31.40 10.36
N PHE A 271 -6.95 -30.08 10.20
CA PHE A 271 -6.21 -29.49 9.07
C PHE A 271 -5.00 -28.72 9.59
N GLN A 272 -3.85 -28.90 8.95
CA GLN A 272 -2.62 -28.21 9.33
C GLN A 272 -2.58 -26.81 8.73
N SER A 273 -2.24 -25.80 9.52
CA SER A 273 -2.14 -24.41 9.07
C SER A 273 -1.23 -23.64 10.02
N ALA A 274 -0.26 -22.87 9.51
CA ALA A 274 0.75 -22.23 10.37
C ALA A 274 0.17 -21.28 11.42
N SER A 275 -0.82 -20.47 11.05
CA SER A 275 -1.49 -19.52 11.92
C SER A 275 -2.93 -19.25 11.47
N PRO A 276 -3.86 -20.22 11.62
CA PRO A 276 -5.22 -20.09 11.12
C PRO A 276 -6.00 -19.01 11.89
N SER A 277 -6.83 -18.27 11.15
CA SER A 277 -7.76 -17.27 11.66
C SER A 277 -9.22 -17.66 11.45
N GLY A 278 -9.51 -18.61 10.57
CA GLY A 278 -10.83 -19.21 10.39
C GLY A 278 -10.85 -20.26 9.30
N ALA A 279 -11.93 -21.04 9.23
CA ALA A 279 -12.14 -22.00 8.16
C ALA A 279 -13.63 -22.22 7.86
N VAL A 280 -13.92 -22.60 6.62
CA VAL A 280 -15.27 -22.87 6.11
C VAL A 280 -15.25 -24.04 5.13
N ASN A 281 -16.37 -24.76 5.03
CA ASN A 281 -16.57 -25.72 3.96
C ASN A 281 -17.28 -25.05 2.78
N MET A 282 -16.88 -25.42 1.56
CA MET A 282 -17.61 -25.09 0.35
C MET A 282 -17.46 -26.25 -0.65
N GLY A 283 -18.58 -26.90 -0.99
CA GLY A 283 -18.55 -28.16 -1.72
C GLY A 283 -17.79 -29.24 -0.95
N ASN A 284 -16.86 -29.92 -1.61
CA ASN A 284 -16.02 -30.96 -1.00
C ASN A 284 -14.70 -30.41 -0.43
N ASN A 285 -14.52 -29.08 -0.43
CA ASN A 285 -13.29 -28.43 -0.03
C ASN A 285 -13.46 -27.78 1.34
N THR A 286 -12.40 -27.85 2.14
CA THR A 286 -12.25 -27.02 3.34
C THR A 286 -11.30 -25.88 3.01
N TRP A 287 -11.73 -24.65 3.29
CA TRP A 287 -10.95 -23.45 3.04
C TRP A 287 -10.52 -22.84 4.36
N ILE A 288 -9.27 -22.42 4.43
CA ILE A 288 -8.62 -21.96 5.66
C ILE A 288 -8.03 -20.58 5.37
N ALA A 289 -8.44 -19.58 6.15
CA ALA A 289 -7.72 -18.33 6.25
C ALA A 289 -6.57 -18.50 7.25
N ASP A 290 -5.37 -18.16 6.81
CA ASP A 290 -4.13 -18.24 7.57
C ASP A 290 -3.45 -16.86 7.62
N ALA A 291 -3.12 -16.39 8.81
CA ALA A 291 -2.54 -15.07 9.04
C ALA A 291 -1.09 -14.90 8.52
N ARG A 292 -0.46 -15.96 8.00
CA ARG A 292 0.88 -15.92 7.40
C ARG A 292 0.88 -16.32 5.93
N ASN A 293 -0.06 -17.16 5.52
CA ASN A 293 -0.09 -17.78 4.20
C ASN A 293 -1.28 -17.37 3.33
N GLY A 294 -2.22 -16.57 3.85
CA GLY A 294 -3.41 -16.12 3.12
C GLY A 294 -4.49 -17.21 3.06
N LEU A 295 -5.05 -17.45 1.87
CA LEU A 295 -6.13 -18.42 1.68
C LEU A 295 -5.57 -19.77 1.21
N ILE A 296 -5.89 -20.82 1.95
CA ILE A 296 -5.49 -22.20 1.65
C ILE A 296 -6.75 -23.03 1.42
N GLN A 297 -6.81 -23.73 0.29
CA GLN A 297 -7.81 -24.75 0.01
C GLN A 297 -7.23 -26.13 0.36
N TYR A 298 -8.04 -26.95 1.03
CA TYR A 298 -7.76 -28.35 1.32
C TYR A 298 -8.80 -29.24 0.62
N ASN A 299 -8.32 -30.25 -0.11
CA ASN A 299 -9.12 -31.33 -0.67
C ASN A 299 -8.35 -32.65 -0.62
N ASN A 300 -8.91 -33.67 0.04
CA ASN A 300 -8.40 -35.04 0.05
C ASN A 300 -6.89 -35.17 0.32
N GLY A 301 -6.36 -34.42 1.30
CA GLY A 301 -4.95 -34.46 1.69
C GLY A 301 -4.06 -33.45 0.97
N VAL A 302 -4.56 -32.77 -0.07
CA VAL A 302 -3.82 -31.77 -0.85
C VAL A 302 -4.15 -30.37 -0.35
N TYR A 303 -3.11 -29.57 -0.11
CA TYR A 303 -3.21 -28.15 0.23
C TYR A 303 -2.78 -27.30 -0.97
N GLN A 304 -3.62 -26.34 -1.37
CA GLN A 304 -3.33 -25.38 -2.43
C GLN A 304 -3.47 -23.95 -1.88
N ASN A 305 -2.45 -23.12 -2.08
CA ASN A 305 -2.53 -21.70 -1.74
C ASN A 305 -3.16 -20.93 -2.90
N LEU A 306 -4.24 -20.20 -2.63
CA LEU A 306 -5.02 -19.42 -3.59
C LEU A 306 -5.03 -17.93 -3.20
N THR A 307 -3.89 -17.44 -2.73
CA THR A 307 -3.69 -16.02 -2.37
C THR A 307 -3.20 -15.22 -3.59
N PRO A 308 -3.75 -14.00 -3.82
CA PRO A 308 -3.30 -13.14 -4.91
C PRO A 308 -1.80 -12.80 -4.84
N ASN A 309 -1.15 -12.67 -6.00
CA ASN A 309 0.23 -12.18 -6.08
C ASN A 309 0.33 -10.73 -5.57
N ALA A 310 1.15 -10.50 -4.54
CA ALA A 310 1.31 -9.21 -3.88
C ALA A 310 2.58 -9.20 -3.02
N PRO A 311 3.01 -8.03 -2.50
CA PRO A 311 4.02 -7.97 -1.45
C PRO A 311 3.60 -8.86 -0.26
N PRO A 312 4.50 -9.67 0.31
CA PRO A 312 4.21 -10.47 1.50
C PRO A 312 3.82 -9.65 2.72
N ASP A 313 4.27 -8.40 2.79
CA ASP A 313 4.09 -7.50 3.92
C ASP A 313 4.05 -6.04 3.44
N ILE A 314 3.71 -5.12 4.34
CA ILE A 314 3.74 -3.69 4.05
C ILE A 314 5.17 -3.21 3.76
N VAL A 315 5.30 -2.21 2.91
CA VAL A 315 6.57 -1.56 2.60
C VAL A 315 6.72 -0.33 3.50
N THR A 316 7.76 -0.31 4.34
CA THR A 316 8.10 0.86 5.17
C THR A 316 9.54 1.34 4.97
N GLY A 317 10.38 0.51 4.35
CA GLY A 317 11.77 0.84 3.98
C GLY A 317 11.87 1.60 2.66
N GLU A 318 13.11 1.88 2.25
CA GLU A 318 13.43 2.56 1.00
C GLU A 318 12.94 1.80 -0.25
N MET A 319 12.62 2.57 -1.28
CA MET A 319 12.23 2.05 -2.59
C MET A 319 13.13 2.66 -3.67
N ILE A 320 13.55 1.86 -4.63
CA ILE A 320 14.33 2.29 -5.79
C ILE A 320 13.75 1.72 -7.07
N ILE A 321 13.94 2.41 -8.18
CA ILE A 321 13.70 1.85 -9.51
C ILE A 321 15.04 1.49 -10.12
N HIS A 322 15.21 0.22 -10.49
CA HIS A 322 16.42 -0.25 -11.14
C HIS A 322 16.07 -1.24 -12.24
N LYS A 323 16.64 -1.03 -13.43
CA LYS A 323 16.35 -1.83 -14.64
C LYS A 323 14.84 -1.98 -14.90
N ASN A 324 14.09 -0.88 -14.79
CA ASN A 324 12.64 -0.83 -15.04
C ASN A 324 11.79 -1.71 -14.09
N ALA A 325 12.35 -2.10 -12.95
CA ALA A 325 11.64 -2.78 -11.87
C ALA A 325 11.65 -1.93 -10.60
N LEU A 326 10.56 -1.98 -9.84
CA LEU A 326 10.50 -1.44 -8.49
C LEU A 326 11.12 -2.44 -7.52
N TRP A 327 12.04 -1.97 -6.69
CA TRP A 327 12.59 -2.71 -5.57
C TRP A 327 12.23 -1.99 -4.28
N ALA A 328 11.75 -2.72 -3.29
CA ALA A 328 11.26 -2.18 -2.03
C ALA A 328 11.79 -2.97 -0.84
N ALA A 329 12.38 -2.27 0.12
CA ALA A 329 12.76 -2.84 1.41
C ALA A 329 11.53 -2.94 2.31
N ALA A 330 11.35 -4.07 2.99
CA ALA A 330 10.20 -4.27 3.88
C ALA A 330 10.21 -3.25 5.04
N GLY A 331 11.39 -2.89 5.54
CA GLY A 331 11.60 -1.89 6.60
C GLY A 331 11.82 -2.51 7.96
N SER A 332 11.58 -1.73 9.03
CA SER A 332 11.85 -2.13 10.42
C SER A 332 10.72 -2.98 11.03
N GLY A 333 11.06 -3.74 12.07
CA GLY A 333 10.13 -4.57 12.83
C GLY A 333 9.69 -5.84 12.09
N ASN A 334 10.38 -6.23 11.01
CA ASN A 334 9.99 -7.37 10.20
C ASN A 334 11.22 -8.10 9.61
N LYS A 335 10.97 -9.30 9.07
CA LYS A 335 11.98 -10.16 8.43
C LYS A 335 11.65 -10.45 6.97
N SER A 336 10.77 -9.65 6.37
CA SER A 336 10.18 -9.96 5.07
C SER A 336 11.15 -9.69 3.91
N GLY A 337 12.29 -9.04 4.17
CA GLY A 337 13.41 -8.89 3.24
C GLY A 337 13.17 -7.80 2.19
N VAL A 338 13.36 -8.16 0.92
CA VAL A 338 13.21 -7.23 -0.22
C VAL A 338 12.15 -7.74 -1.18
N PHE A 339 11.33 -6.85 -1.70
CA PHE A 339 10.30 -7.12 -2.68
C PHE A 339 10.68 -6.50 -4.04
N LYS A 340 10.35 -7.19 -5.12
CA LYS A 340 10.54 -6.71 -6.50
C LYS A 340 9.21 -6.75 -7.23
N PHE A 341 8.85 -5.67 -7.91
CA PHE A 341 7.70 -5.61 -8.79
C PHE A 341 8.14 -5.36 -10.24
N GLU A 342 7.80 -6.29 -11.12
CA GLU A 342 8.18 -6.29 -12.53
C GLU A 342 7.16 -7.10 -13.33
N GLY A 343 6.73 -6.59 -14.49
CA GLY A 343 5.82 -7.33 -15.37
C GLY A 343 4.46 -7.65 -14.76
N GLU A 344 3.93 -6.74 -13.93
CA GLU A 344 2.68 -6.89 -13.16
C GLU A 344 2.72 -7.98 -12.07
N GLU A 345 3.91 -8.48 -11.72
CA GLU A 345 4.09 -9.52 -10.71
C GLU A 345 5.08 -9.08 -9.62
N TRP A 346 4.76 -9.48 -8.39
CA TRP A 346 5.62 -9.38 -7.21
C TRP A 346 6.46 -10.63 -7.03
N GLN A 347 7.73 -10.42 -6.73
CA GLN A 347 8.70 -11.41 -6.28
C GLN A 347 9.26 -10.97 -4.93
N SER A 348 9.73 -11.92 -4.13
CA SER A 348 10.24 -11.64 -2.79
C SER A 348 11.54 -12.38 -2.55
N TYR A 349 12.50 -11.66 -1.98
CA TYR A 349 13.82 -12.14 -1.62
C TYR A 349 13.93 -12.11 -0.11
N GLN A 350 13.80 -13.28 0.50
CA GLN A 350 13.97 -13.43 1.95
C GLN A 350 15.45 -13.30 2.29
N ALA A 351 15.75 -12.46 3.29
CA ALA A 351 17.09 -12.38 3.84
C ALA A 351 17.32 -13.53 4.84
N ALA A 352 18.58 -13.82 5.15
CA ALA A 352 18.90 -14.73 6.25
C ALA A 352 18.35 -14.20 7.59
N ASP A 353 18.12 -15.08 8.57
CA ASP A 353 17.60 -14.67 9.89
C ASP A 353 18.46 -13.63 10.62
N SER A 354 19.76 -13.56 10.30
CA SER A 354 20.70 -12.56 10.82
C SER A 354 20.55 -11.17 10.18
N LEU A 355 19.73 -11.04 9.14
CA LEU A 355 19.51 -9.84 8.32
C LEU A 355 18.05 -9.38 8.42
N ALA A 356 17.56 -9.22 9.65
CA ALA A 356 16.26 -8.60 9.91
C ALA A 356 16.29 -7.09 9.57
N ASP A 357 15.13 -6.43 9.51
CA ASP A 357 15.05 -4.97 9.40
C ASP A 357 15.82 -4.39 8.21
N ILE A 358 15.53 -4.89 7.01
CA ILE A 358 16.07 -4.30 5.77
C ILE A 358 15.38 -2.95 5.55
N VAL A 359 16.11 -1.84 5.66
CA VAL A 359 15.54 -0.47 5.69
C VAL A 359 15.95 0.42 4.51
N THR A 360 17.06 0.12 3.85
CA THR A 360 17.64 0.96 2.77
C THR A 360 18.09 0.10 1.59
N LEU A 361 18.05 0.67 0.39
CA LEU A 361 18.44 0.00 -0.86
C LEU A 361 19.28 0.93 -1.72
N ALA A 362 20.27 0.37 -2.40
CA ALA A 362 20.96 1.05 -3.51
C ALA A 362 21.34 0.05 -4.60
N ALA A 363 21.39 0.52 -5.84
CA ALA A 363 21.93 -0.25 -6.94
C ALA A 363 23.38 0.18 -7.22
N ALA A 364 24.29 -0.77 -7.41
CA ALA A 364 25.65 -0.51 -7.87
C ALA A 364 25.98 -1.47 -9.02
N GLY A 365 26.10 -0.92 -10.23
CA GLY A 365 26.09 -1.72 -11.45
C GLY A 365 24.78 -2.49 -11.59
N ASP A 366 24.89 -3.81 -11.73
CA ASP A 366 23.75 -4.72 -11.87
C ASP A 366 23.21 -5.26 -10.54
N ALA A 367 23.95 -5.06 -9.46
CA ALA A 367 23.63 -5.61 -8.16
C ALA A 367 22.74 -4.66 -7.35
N ILE A 368 21.80 -5.22 -6.61
CA ILE A 368 21.02 -4.52 -5.58
C ILE A 368 21.65 -4.82 -4.23
N TYR A 369 21.99 -3.77 -3.50
CA TYR A 369 22.45 -3.82 -2.13
C TYR A 369 21.35 -3.36 -1.19
N ALA A 370 21.24 -4.04 -0.05
CA ALA A 370 20.22 -3.86 0.95
C ALA A 370 20.88 -3.71 2.33
N GLY A 371 20.49 -2.67 3.05
CA GLY A 371 21.00 -2.39 4.38
C GLY A 371 20.06 -2.89 5.47
N SER A 372 20.58 -3.72 6.37
CA SER A 372 19.91 -4.16 7.58
C SER A 372 20.28 -3.27 8.76
N PHE A 373 19.27 -2.82 9.52
CA PHE A 373 19.48 -2.11 10.79
C PHE A 373 19.78 -3.12 11.92
N GLY A 374 20.99 -3.69 11.91
CA GLY A 374 21.48 -4.63 12.92
C GLY A 374 22.15 -5.88 12.35
N GLY A 375 21.98 -6.16 11.06
CA GLY A 375 22.54 -7.32 10.36
C GLY A 375 23.60 -6.99 9.30
N GLY A 376 23.88 -5.70 9.04
CA GLY A 376 24.90 -5.26 8.09
C GLY A 376 24.41 -5.10 6.64
N LEU A 377 25.36 -5.19 5.69
CA LEU A 377 25.08 -5.00 4.26
C LEU A 377 24.82 -6.34 3.56
N TRP A 378 23.78 -6.43 2.74
CA TRP A 378 23.45 -7.61 1.98
C TRP A 378 23.36 -7.31 0.49
N MET A 379 23.95 -8.15 -0.35
CA MET A 379 23.73 -8.13 -1.79
C MET A 379 22.55 -9.06 -2.10
N VAL A 380 21.45 -8.52 -2.61
CA VAL A 380 20.20 -9.26 -2.82
C VAL A 380 20.44 -10.44 -3.78
N GLY A 381 20.01 -11.64 -3.37
CA GLY A 381 20.28 -12.89 -4.08
C GLY A 381 21.69 -13.48 -3.84
N GLY A 382 22.56 -12.76 -3.13
CA GLY A 382 23.85 -13.24 -2.64
C GLY A 382 23.75 -13.92 -1.26
N GLY A 383 24.91 -14.36 -0.74
CA GLY A 383 25.05 -15.09 0.52
C GLY A 383 25.02 -14.23 1.79
N ALA A 384 25.89 -14.57 2.75
CA ALA A 384 25.97 -13.95 4.07
C ALA A 384 26.16 -12.41 4.04
N PRO A 385 25.76 -11.69 5.10
CA PRO A 385 26.02 -10.26 5.22
C PRO A 385 27.50 -9.93 5.08
N GLN A 386 27.78 -8.79 4.45
CA GLN A 386 29.10 -8.17 4.36
C GLN A 386 29.32 -7.31 5.61
N LEU A 387 30.43 -7.58 6.31
CA LEU A 387 30.83 -6.90 7.55
C LEU A 387 32.26 -6.35 7.43
N PRO A 388 32.58 -5.21 8.08
CA PRO A 388 31.65 -4.13 8.50
C PRO A 388 30.98 -3.52 7.28
N PRO A 389 29.76 -2.93 7.34
CA PRO A 389 29.02 -2.29 8.47
C PRO A 389 28.01 -3.18 9.23
N THR A 390 27.44 -2.68 10.34
CA THR A 390 26.50 -3.44 11.21
C THR A 390 25.07 -2.89 11.32
N GLN A 391 24.88 -1.58 11.46
CA GLN A 391 23.57 -0.92 11.51
C GLN A 391 23.40 -0.02 10.29
N VAL A 392 23.22 -0.65 9.13
CA VAL A 392 23.13 0.07 7.85
C VAL A 392 21.81 0.82 7.78
N SER A 393 21.89 2.14 7.76
CA SER A 393 20.73 3.05 7.81
C SER A 393 20.56 3.92 6.57
N GLY A 394 21.53 3.90 5.66
CA GLY A 394 21.43 4.56 4.36
C GLY A 394 22.49 4.06 3.39
N LEU A 395 22.11 4.00 2.12
CA LEU A 395 22.97 3.60 1.01
C LEU A 395 22.84 4.61 -0.13
N ALA A 396 23.94 4.87 -0.83
CA ALA A 396 23.93 5.63 -2.07
C ALA A 396 25.10 5.19 -2.96
N THR A 397 24.93 5.28 -4.28
CA THR A 397 26.00 4.96 -5.22
C THR A 397 26.43 6.25 -5.93
N ASP A 398 27.73 6.49 -6.00
CA ASP A 398 28.27 7.65 -6.72
C ASP A 398 28.43 7.39 -8.22
N LYS A 399 28.81 8.44 -8.97
CA LYS A 399 28.98 8.39 -10.44
C LYS A 399 30.08 7.41 -10.89
N THR A 400 31.01 7.07 -10.00
CA THR A 400 32.11 6.12 -10.28
C THR A 400 31.80 4.70 -9.85
N GLY A 401 30.60 4.47 -9.29
CA GLY A 401 30.13 3.15 -8.86
C GLY A 401 30.57 2.75 -7.45
N ASN A 402 31.10 3.66 -6.63
CA ASN A 402 31.34 3.33 -5.22
C ASN A 402 30.02 3.35 -4.46
N LEU A 403 29.84 2.37 -3.58
CA LEU A 403 28.69 2.26 -2.70
C LEU A 403 29.01 2.90 -1.35
N TRP A 404 28.40 4.05 -1.08
CA TRP A 404 28.45 4.75 0.19
C TRP A 404 27.44 4.15 1.17
N VAL A 405 27.87 4.03 2.42
CA VAL A 405 27.10 3.38 3.49
C VAL A 405 27.13 4.22 4.77
N SER A 406 25.95 4.51 5.31
CA SER A 406 25.79 5.07 6.66
C SER A 406 25.67 3.92 7.66
N ASP A 407 26.55 3.90 8.67
CA ASP A 407 26.52 2.94 9.78
C ASP A 407 26.13 3.65 11.07
N PHE A 408 24.86 3.51 11.45
CA PHE A 408 24.27 4.23 12.57
C PHE A 408 24.96 3.85 13.89
N GLY A 409 25.41 4.85 14.65
CA GLY A 409 26.00 4.63 15.98
C GLY A 409 27.48 4.24 15.98
N ALA A 410 28.04 3.89 14.82
CA ALA A 410 29.45 3.52 14.68
C ALA A 410 30.39 4.72 14.88
N LEU A 411 31.64 4.47 15.31
CA LEU A 411 32.67 5.51 15.35
C LEU A 411 32.97 6.02 13.93
N ASN A 412 33.25 5.09 13.03
CA ASN A 412 33.32 5.34 11.60
C ASN A 412 31.93 5.13 11.01
N ASN A 413 31.17 6.23 10.95
CA ASN A 413 29.75 6.23 10.61
C ASN A 413 29.48 6.44 9.11
N LEU A 414 30.50 6.76 8.31
CA LEU A 414 30.43 6.78 6.86
C LEU A 414 31.45 5.81 6.28
N LEU A 415 31.01 4.87 5.46
CA LEU A 415 31.87 3.91 4.77
C LEU A 415 31.66 4.03 3.27
N VAL A 416 32.66 3.59 2.51
CA VAL A 416 32.53 3.45 1.06
C VAL A 416 33.16 2.14 0.62
N LYS A 417 32.40 1.36 -0.14
CA LYS A 417 32.87 0.16 -0.83
C LYS A 417 33.14 0.51 -2.28
N LYS A 418 34.39 0.38 -2.70
CA LYS A 418 34.80 0.61 -4.09
C LYS A 418 34.40 -0.57 -5.00
N PRO A 419 34.37 -0.37 -6.33
CA PRO A 419 34.11 -1.45 -7.30
C PRO A 419 35.06 -2.64 -7.17
N ASP A 420 36.30 -2.42 -6.73
CA ASP A 420 37.29 -3.48 -6.47
C ASP A 420 37.05 -4.25 -5.15
N ASN A 421 35.96 -3.94 -4.43
CA ASN A 421 35.56 -4.45 -3.12
C ASN A 421 36.44 -4.02 -1.95
N SER A 422 37.39 -3.09 -2.14
CA SER A 422 38.08 -2.44 -1.04
C SER A 422 37.14 -1.47 -0.30
N TRP A 423 37.44 -1.24 0.97
CA TRP A 423 36.64 -0.40 1.86
C TRP A 423 37.48 0.76 2.40
N LEU A 424 36.86 1.92 2.45
CA LEU A 424 37.34 3.05 3.24
C LEU A 424 36.28 3.45 4.27
N GLN A 425 36.73 4.08 5.35
CA GLN A 425 35.90 4.45 6.48
C GLN A 425 36.25 5.86 6.94
N PHE A 426 35.23 6.66 7.25
CA PHE A 426 35.36 8.04 7.66
C PHE A 426 34.60 8.25 8.98
N SER A 427 35.19 9.08 9.83
CA SER A 427 34.57 9.57 11.05
C SER A 427 34.14 11.02 10.82
N ILE A 428 32.85 11.32 11.00
CA ILE A 428 32.37 12.71 11.00
C ILE A 428 33.05 13.47 12.16
N PRO A 429 33.84 14.54 11.89
CA PRO A 429 34.66 15.22 12.90
C PRO A 429 33.85 16.23 13.74
N VAL A 430 32.53 16.14 13.72
CA VAL A 430 31.60 17.03 14.41
C VAL A 430 30.81 16.22 15.43
N PHE A 431 30.69 16.72 16.65
CA PHE A 431 29.85 16.06 17.66
C PHE A 431 28.38 16.01 17.19
N HIS A 432 27.76 14.85 17.33
CA HIS A 432 26.36 14.63 17.02
C HIS A 432 25.78 13.50 17.88
N ILE A 433 24.50 13.62 18.20
CA ILE A 433 23.81 12.76 19.15
C ILE A 433 23.75 11.33 18.61
N ALA A 434 24.14 10.37 19.46
CA ALA A 434 24.12 8.93 19.21
C ALA A 434 24.89 8.48 17.95
N ARG A 435 25.77 9.32 17.42
CA ARG A 435 26.42 9.09 16.12
C ARG A 435 25.43 8.72 15.00
N ALA A 436 24.25 9.34 15.05
CA ALA A 436 23.13 8.99 14.19
C ALA A 436 23.38 9.48 12.76
N VAL A 437 23.38 8.57 11.80
CA VAL A 437 23.45 8.83 10.35
C VAL A 437 22.41 7.97 9.64
N SER A 438 21.92 8.41 8.49
CA SER A 438 20.85 7.71 7.76
C SER A 438 20.99 7.92 6.25
N GLN A 439 19.95 8.43 5.59
CA GLN A 439 19.92 8.63 4.14
C GLN A 439 21.17 9.38 3.66
N ILE A 440 21.80 8.85 2.61
CA ILE A 440 22.89 9.50 1.88
C ILE A 440 22.35 9.92 0.51
N LEU A 441 22.76 11.09 0.03
CA LEU A 441 22.53 11.55 -1.32
C LEU A 441 23.86 12.03 -1.90
N VAL A 442 24.15 11.65 -3.14
CA VAL A 442 25.32 12.13 -3.89
C VAL A 442 24.87 13.23 -4.85
N ASP A 443 25.45 14.42 -4.72
CA ASP A 443 25.11 15.56 -5.58
C ASP A 443 25.92 15.58 -6.89
N ASP A 444 25.73 16.64 -7.70
CA ASP A 444 26.42 16.74 -8.99
C ASP A 444 27.91 17.03 -8.91
N ALA A 445 28.38 17.58 -7.78
CA ALA A 445 29.77 17.83 -7.46
C ALA A 445 30.41 16.67 -6.67
N ASP A 446 29.77 15.50 -6.65
CA ASP A 446 30.22 14.29 -5.94
C ASP A 446 30.36 14.47 -4.41
N GLN A 447 29.60 15.42 -3.85
CA GLN A 447 29.51 15.63 -2.41
C GLN A 447 28.44 14.70 -1.82
N LYS A 448 28.70 14.21 -0.61
CA LYS A 448 27.80 13.30 0.12
C LYS A 448 27.01 14.10 1.13
N TRP A 449 25.71 14.25 0.86
CA TRP A 449 24.73 14.83 1.77
C TRP A 449 24.16 13.73 2.66
N ILE A 450 24.34 13.84 3.97
CA ILE A 450 24.07 12.76 4.92
C ILE A 450 23.08 13.28 5.96
N VAL A 451 21.88 12.71 5.97
CA VAL A 451 20.87 13.02 6.99
C VAL A 451 21.32 12.46 8.33
N SER A 452 21.38 13.31 9.36
CA SER A 452 21.68 12.94 10.73
C SER A 452 20.42 13.10 11.60
N PRO A 453 19.72 11.99 11.94
CA PRO A 453 18.53 12.02 12.78
C PRO A 453 18.82 12.48 14.21
N ARG A 454 17.77 12.59 15.05
CA ARG A 454 17.84 13.01 16.47
C ARG A 454 18.21 14.48 16.67
N GLY A 455 17.73 15.35 15.77
CA GLY A 455 17.94 16.79 15.84
C GLY A 455 19.37 17.24 15.53
N ASN A 456 20.13 16.47 14.74
CA ASN A 456 21.51 16.82 14.41
C ASN A 456 21.60 17.71 13.15
N GLY A 457 20.78 17.46 12.12
CA GLY A 457 20.75 18.22 10.87
C GLY A 457 21.25 17.41 9.66
N VAL A 458 21.96 18.07 8.74
CA VAL A 458 22.53 17.43 7.54
C VAL A 458 24.03 17.71 7.43
N PHE A 459 24.83 16.64 7.31
CA PHE A 459 26.25 16.76 6.99
C PHE A 459 26.47 16.79 5.49
N VAL A 460 27.48 17.54 5.05
CA VAL A 460 27.99 17.49 3.68
C VAL A 460 29.46 17.12 3.74
N PHE A 461 29.83 16.05 3.05
CA PHE A 461 31.19 15.56 2.93
C PHE A 461 31.70 15.73 1.51
N ASN A 462 32.86 16.38 1.39
CA ASN A 462 33.63 16.44 0.16
C ASN A 462 35.00 15.80 0.42
N HIS A 463 35.34 14.79 -0.39
CA HIS A 463 36.56 13.98 -0.27
C HIS A 463 37.77 14.57 -1.01
N GLY A 464 37.66 15.82 -1.46
CA GLY A 464 38.72 16.51 -2.14
C GLY A 464 39.10 15.87 -3.48
N SER A 465 40.39 15.68 -3.68
CA SER A 465 40.98 15.20 -4.92
C SER A 465 40.95 13.67 -5.07
N SER A 466 40.86 12.92 -3.96
CA SER A 466 40.85 11.46 -3.97
C SER A 466 40.34 10.90 -2.65
N LEU A 467 39.54 9.83 -2.71
CA LEU A 467 39.03 9.10 -1.55
C LEU A 467 40.13 8.55 -0.62
N ASP A 468 41.30 8.25 -1.17
CA ASP A 468 42.43 7.69 -0.40
C ASP A 468 43.25 8.77 0.33
N ASN A 469 43.09 10.04 -0.06
CA ASN A 469 43.77 11.17 0.58
C ASN A 469 42.79 11.94 1.47
N THR A 470 42.87 11.73 2.78
CA THR A 470 41.95 12.38 3.74
C THR A 470 42.41 13.77 4.19
N GLN A 471 43.54 14.29 3.70
CA GLN A 471 44.10 15.56 4.17
C GLN A 471 43.36 16.79 3.62
N ASP A 472 42.67 16.65 2.49
CA ASP A 472 41.86 17.71 1.85
C ASP A 472 40.35 17.50 2.02
N ASP A 473 39.94 16.55 2.88
CA ASP A 473 38.56 16.29 3.24
C ASP A 473 37.91 17.52 3.89
N LYS A 474 36.68 17.83 3.47
CA LYS A 474 35.89 18.93 4.01
C LYS A 474 34.53 18.46 4.50
N TRP A 475 34.14 19.01 5.63
CA TRP A 475 32.87 18.74 6.29
C TRP A 475 32.11 20.04 6.54
N LYS A 476 30.81 20.02 6.28
CA LYS A 476 29.89 21.10 6.63
C LYS A 476 28.65 20.53 7.30
N LEU A 477 28.07 21.29 8.21
CA LEU A 477 26.83 20.94 8.91
C LEU A 477 25.77 22.01 8.63
N TYR A 478 24.59 21.58 8.20
CA TYR A 478 23.38 22.39 8.05
C TYR A 478 22.43 22.11 9.21
N GLN A 479 22.01 23.20 9.86
CA GLN A 479 21.13 23.28 11.02
C GLN A 479 20.22 24.51 10.90
N THR A 480 19.34 24.66 11.88
CA THR A 480 18.37 25.73 11.99
C THR A 480 19.06 27.05 12.32
N GLY A 481 18.61 28.12 11.66
CA GLY A 481 19.08 29.49 11.87
C GLY A 481 20.08 29.97 10.81
N ALA A 482 20.01 31.27 10.51
CA ALA A 482 20.93 31.94 9.59
C ALA A 482 22.38 31.85 10.10
N GLY A 483 23.31 31.65 9.18
CA GLY A 483 24.73 31.36 9.46
C GLY A 483 25.01 29.91 9.87
N ARG A 484 23.97 29.06 10.04
CA ARG A 484 24.09 27.64 10.40
C ARG A 484 23.53 26.72 9.33
N GLY A 485 23.17 27.24 8.15
CA GLY A 485 22.56 26.47 7.06
C GLY A 485 21.05 26.73 6.90
N ASN A 486 20.40 27.40 7.84
CA ASN A 486 19.03 27.91 7.76
C ASN A 486 17.94 26.85 7.47
N LEU A 487 18.06 25.64 8.04
CA LEU A 487 17.01 24.63 7.94
C LEU A 487 15.74 25.03 8.72
N PRO A 488 14.54 24.57 8.32
CA PRO A 488 13.32 24.79 9.11
C PRO A 488 13.32 24.08 10.48
N SER A 489 14.04 22.96 10.59
CA SER A 489 14.23 22.18 11.81
C SER A 489 15.46 21.28 11.67
N ASP A 490 16.17 21.03 12.78
CA ASP A 490 17.31 20.10 12.83
C ASP A 490 16.87 18.62 12.76
N GLU A 491 15.58 18.33 12.98
CA GLU A 491 15.02 16.99 12.82
C GLU A 491 14.62 16.77 11.35
N VAL A 492 15.61 16.39 10.56
CA VAL A 492 15.51 16.10 9.12
C VAL A 492 15.03 14.67 8.91
N LYS A 493 14.10 14.48 7.96
CA LYS A 493 13.48 13.19 7.65
C LYS A 493 13.85 12.65 6.28
N CYS A 494 14.10 13.53 5.31
CA CYS A 494 14.48 13.13 3.97
C CYS A 494 15.24 14.24 3.24
N ILE A 495 15.99 13.84 2.22
CA ILE A 495 16.59 14.73 1.23
C ILE A 495 16.35 14.18 -0.18
N ALA A 496 16.22 15.08 -1.16
CA ALA A 496 16.10 14.76 -2.57
C ALA A 496 16.81 15.83 -3.42
N LYS A 497 17.46 15.40 -4.50
CA LYS A 497 18.05 16.29 -5.50
C LYS A 497 17.08 16.44 -6.66
N ASP A 498 16.84 17.67 -7.11
CA ASP A 498 16.02 17.93 -8.28
C ASP A 498 16.85 17.99 -9.58
N LEU A 499 16.18 18.19 -10.72
CA LEU A 499 16.82 18.21 -12.03
C LEU A 499 17.68 19.46 -12.29
N GLN A 500 17.63 20.49 -11.42
CA GLN A 500 18.55 21.64 -11.45
C GLN A 500 19.70 21.49 -10.46
N GLY A 501 19.79 20.36 -9.75
CA GLY A 501 20.81 20.11 -8.75
C GLY A 501 20.52 20.76 -7.40
N TRP A 502 19.32 21.28 -7.17
CA TRP A 502 18.93 21.80 -5.86
C TRP A 502 18.64 20.66 -4.89
N ILE A 503 19.03 20.84 -3.63
CA ILE A 503 18.80 19.85 -2.58
C ILE A 503 17.58 20.28 -1.76
N TRP A 504 16.51 19.50 -1.90
CA TRP A 504 15.27 19.64 -1.14
C TRP A 504 15.40 18.85 0.15
N ILE A 505 15.25 19.52 1.29
CA ILE A 505 15.43 18.95 2.64
C ILE A 505 14.09 19.01 3.37
N GLY A 506 13.48 17.84 3.57
CA GLY A 506 12.24 17.69 4.33
C GLY A 506 12.49 17.48 5.82
N THR A 507 11.83 18.29 6.65
CA THR A 507 12.01 18.29 8.11
C THR A 507 10.69 18.06 8.84
N THR A 508 10.72 18.01 10.17
CA THR A 508 9.50 17.99 10.99
C THR A 508 8.70 19.30 10.98
N ARG A 509 9.24 20.38 10.40
CA ARG A 509 8.60 21.71 10.37
C ARG A 509 8.61 22.34 8.97
N GLY A 510 8.55 21.54 7.93
CA GLY A 510 8.50 21.98 6.53
C GLY A 510 9.77 21.70 5.74
N ILE A 511 9.96 22.45 4.65
CA ILE A 511 11.02 22.22 3.66
C ILE A 511 12.03 23.38 3.63
N GLY A 512 13.32 23.04 3.58
CA GLY A 512 14.39 23.95 3.16
C GLY A 512 14.99 23.50 1.83
N VAL A 513 15.41 24.45 0.99
CA VAL A 513 15.99 24.15 -0.34
C VAL A 513 17.36 24.80 -0.47
N VAL A 514 18.39 23.99 -0.71
CA VAL A 514 19.73 24.48 -1.01
C VAL A 514 19.92 24.54 -2.51
N GLN A 515 19.90 25.76 -3.07
CA GLN A 515 19.99 26.00 -4.52
C GLN A 515 21.43 26.13 -5.03
N CYS A 516 22.39 26.26 -4.12
CA CYS A 516 23.82 26.45 -4.38
C CYS A 516 24.66 25.25 -3.91
N ALA A 517 24.11 24.03 -4.02
CA ALA A 517 24.71 22.84 -3.40
C ALA A 517 26.17 22.60 -3.79
N THR A 518 26.52 22.83 -5.05
CA THR A 518 27.90 22.74 -5.56
C THR A 518 28.87 23.71 -4.88
N GLU A 519 28.36 24.83 -4.36
CA GLU A 519 29.10 25.88 -3.68
C GLU A 519 29.04 25.74 -2.14
N ALA A 520 28.65 24.59 -1.61
CA ALA A 520 28.49 24.38 -0.16
C ALA A 520 29.71 24.83 0.67
N PHE A 521 30.92 24.75 0.11
CA PHE A 521 32.19 25.12 0.74
C PHE A 521 32.78 26.45 0.25
N ALA A 522 32.05 27.23 -0.54
CA ALA A 522 32.48 28.55 -1.01
C ALA A 522 32.53 29.58 0.14
N PRO A 523 33.43 30.59 0.10
CA PRO A 523 33.55 31.60 1.16
C PRO A 523 32.29 32.43 1.40
N THR A 524 31.48 32.63 0.37
CA THR A 524 30.19 33.35 0.43
C THR A 524 29.12 32.61 1.24
N GLY A 525 29.36 31.33 1.55
CA GLY A 525 28.38 30.47 2.19
C GLY A 525 27.28 30.02 1.23
N CYS A 526 26.57 28.98 1.65
CA CYS A 526 25.39 28.46 0.96
C CYS A 526 24.44 27.96 2.05
N GLU A 527 23.23 28.47 2.06
CA GLU A 527 22.20 28.18 3.07
C GLU A 527 20.91 27.74 2.39
N ALA A 528 20.05 27.05 3.14
CA ALA A 528 18.72 26.70 2.67
C ALA A 528 17.83 27.95 2.59
N VAL A 529 17.08 28.04 1.51
CA VAL A 529 15.97 28.98 1.35
C VAL A 529 14.68 28.27 1.76
N LEU A 530 13.77 29.00 2.41
CA LEU A 530 12.45 28.50 2.79
C LEU A 530 11.44 28.91 1.69
N PRO A 531 10.94 27.98 0.86
CA PRO A 531 10.04 28.33 -0.23
C PRO A 531 8.75 28.94 0.31
N ILE A 532 8.19 29.92 -0.41
CA ILE A 532 6.92 30.54 -0.06
C ILE A 532 5.85 29.99 -1.00
N VAL A 533 4.81 29.39 -0.41
CA VAL A 533 3.61 28.99 -1.16
C VAL A 533 2.58 30.09 -1.06
N ARG A 534 1.97 30.44 -2.20
CA ARG A 534 0.88 31.42 -2.27
C ARG A 534 -0.41 30.69 -2.58
N GLN A 535 -1.40 30.81 -1.69
CA GLN A 535 -2.74 30.32 -1.92
C GLN A 535 -3.72 31.44 -1.59
N ASP A 536 -4.45 31.91 -2.60
CA ASP A 536 -5.29 33.09 -2.54
C ASP A 536 -4.53 34.32 -1.99
N ASN A 537 -5.06 34.95 -0.92
CA ASN A 537 -4.45 36.11 -0.26
C ASN A 537 -3.48 35.73 0.89
N PHE A 538 -3.16 34.44 1.07
CA PHE A 538 -2.26 33.99 2.12
C PHE A 538 -0.91 33.53 1.54
N ALA A 539 0.18 34.04 2.12
CA ALA A 539 1.54 33.61 1.82
C ALA A 539 2.16 33.05 3.10
N GLY A 540 2.66 31.81 3.02
CA GLY A 540 3.33 31.14 4.13
C GLY A 540 4.50 30.30 3.64
N PHE A 541 5.35 29.84 4.57
CA PHE A 541 6.40 28.90 4.20
C PHE A 541 5.80 27.56 3.80
N LEU A 542 6.33 26.97 2.75
CA LEU A 542 5.90 25.69 2.21
C LEU A 542 6.01 24.60 3.28
N PHE A 543 4.87 23.97 3.61
CA PHE A 543 4.75 22.94 4.66
C PHE A 543 5.13 23.42 6.07
N GLN A 544 4.96 24.71 6.38
CA GLN A 544 5.21 25.20 7.74
C GLN A 544 4.40 24.39 8.78
N ASN A 545 5.09 23.86 9.80
CA ASN A 545 4.55 22.97 10.84
C ASN A 545 3.99 21.63 10.36
N GLU A 546 4.21 21.26 9.09
CA GLU A 546 3.93 19.93 8.58
C GLU A 546 5.21 19.09 8.60
N GLN A 547 5.11 17.84 9.04
CA GLN A 547 6.25 16.91 9.00
C GLN A 547 6.34 16.28 7.60
N VAL A 548 7.44 16.58 6.91
CA VAL A 548 7.73 16.07 5.57
C VAL A 548 8.58 14.81 5.67
N ASN A 549 7.98 13.66 5.40
CA ASN A 549 8.62 12.35 5.58
C ASN A 549 9.47 11.91 4.37
N THR A 550 9.10 12.34 3.17
CA THR A 550 9.73 11.89 1.92
C THR A 550 9.45 12.88 0.79
N ILE A 551 10.41 13.04 -0.12
CA ILE A 551 10.29 13.86 -1.32
C ILE A 551 10.80 13.01 -2.49
N ALA A 552 10.04 12.95 -3.57
CA ALA A 552 10.45 12.35 -4.84
C ALA A 552 10.27 13.36 -5.97
N VAL A 553 11.21 13.39 -6.91
CA VAL A 553 11.20 14.31 -8.05
C VAL A 553 10.74 13.54 -9.29
N ASP A 554 9.73 14.06 -9.99
CA ASP A 554 9.28 13.47 -11.26
C ASP A 554 10.01 14.05 -12.47
N GLY A 555 9.81 13.45 -13.65
CA GLY A 555 10.51 13.88 -14.87
C GLY A 555 10.16 15.29 -15.36
N ALA A 556 9.11 15.93 -14.81
CA ALA A 556 8.78 17.33 -15.05
C ALA A 556 9.39 18.27 -14.00
N ASN A 557 10.29 17.75 -13.17
CA ASN A 557 10.89 18.41 -12.02
C ASN A 557 9.88 18.84 -10.93
N ARG A 558 8.69 18.25 -10.92
CA ARG A 558 7.72 18.48 -9.83
C ARG A 558 8.08 17.58 -8.65
N LYS A 559 7.61 17.96 -7.47
CA LYS A 559 7.99 17.28 -6.23
C LYS A 559 6.73 16.63 -5.68
N TRP A 560 6.79 15.31 -5.58
CA TRP A 560 5.86 14.53 -4.79
C TRP A 560 6.36 14.52 -3.34
N VAL A 561 5.56 15.05 -2.44
CA VAL A 561 5.90 15.25 -1.03
C VAL A 561 4.95 14.40 -0.18
N GLY A 562 5.50 13.45 0.57
CA GLY A 562 4.76 12.63 1.52
C GLY A 562 4.85 13.21 2.94
N THR A 563 3.71 13.34 3.60
CA THR A 563 3.60 14.02 4.91
C THR A 563 2.85 13.17 5.94
N GLN A 564 2.47 13.75 7.08
CA GLN A 564 1.50 13.14 8.01
C GLN A 564 0.05 13.33 7.52
N ASN A 565 -0.16 14.26 6.59
CA ASN A 565 -1.45 14.66 6.05
C ASN A 565 -1.61 14.32 4.56
N GLY A 566 -1.03 13.21 4.12
CA GLY A 566 -1.18 12.67 2.77
C GLY A 566 -0.03 13.03 1.82
N VAL A 567 -0.33 12.95 0.52
CA VAL A 567 0.61 13.17 -0.58
C VAL A 567 0.30 14.48 -1.29
N TRP A 568 1.33 15.27 -1.55
CA TRP A 568 1.21 16.56 -2.24
C TRP A 568 2.08 16.54 -3.49
N LEU A 569 1.57 17.10 -4.59
CA LEU A 569 2.34 17.39 -5.78
C LEU A 569 2.51 18.91 -5.88
N ILE A 570 3.75 19.38 -5.89
CA ILE A 570 4.06 20.81 -6.02
C ILE A 570 4.88 21.10 -7.27
N SER A 571 4.77 22.33 -7.75
CA SER A 571 5.52 22.85 -8.89
C SER A 571 7.05 22.74 -8.75
N PRO A 572 7.80 22.87 -9.86
CA PRO A 572 9.27 22.87 -9.84
C PRO A 572 9.91 23.93 -8.94
N SER A 573 9.32 25.12 -8.79
CA SER A 573 9.82 26.13 -7.83
C SER A 573 9.35 25.88 -6.40
N GLY A 574 8.28 25.09 -6.20
CA GLY A 574 7.63 24.89 -4.91
C GLY A 574 6.65 26.01 -4.51
N GLU A 575 6.35 26.94 -5.42
CA GLU A 575 5.49 28.10 -5.14
C GLU A 575 3.99 27.79 -5.30
N GLN A 576 3.67 26.74 -6.05
CA GLN A 576 2.31 26.29 -6.34
C GLN A 576 2.07 24.85 -5.91
N LEU A 577 0.93 24.62 -5.25
CA LEU A 577 0.35 23.31 -5.02
C LEU A 577 -0.47 22.86 -6.24
N ILE A 578 -0.12 21.72 -6.82
CA ILE A 578 -0.77 21.17 -8.01
C ILE A 578 -1.84 20.15 -7.63
N GLN A 579 -1.55 19.27 -6.67
CA GLN A 579 -2.46 18.20 -6.27
C GLN A 579 -2.25 17.78 -4.81
N HIS A 580 -3.32 17.37 -4.15
CA HIS A 580 -3.28 16.83 -2.79
C HIS A 580 -4.17 15.58 -2.69
N PHE A 581 -3.59 14.47 -2.24
CA PHE A 581 -4.28 13.22 -1.94
C PHE A 581 -4.23 12.91 -0.46
N ASN A 582 -5.38 12.57 0.09
CA ASN A 582 -5.55 12.10 1.46
C ASN A 582 -6.64 11.00 1.49
N THR A 583 -6.88 10.38 2.64
CA THR A 583 -7.84 9.28 2.79
C THR A 583 -9.30 9.70 2.52
N SER A 584 -9.65 10.98 2.60
CA SER A 584 -11.02 11.46 2.40
C SER A 584 -11.34 11.79 0.95
N ASN A 585 -10.33 12.11 0.13
CA ASN A 585 -10.51 12.47 -1.29
C ASN A 585 -9.92 11.46 -2.27
N SER A 586 -9.32 10.37 -1.77
CA SER A 586 -8.67 9.36 -2.62
C SER A 586 -8.69 7.95 -2.01
N PRO A 587 -8.37 6.91 -2.81
CA PRO A 587 -8.17 5.53 -2.34
C PRO A 587 -6.96 5.31 -1.43
N LEU A 588 -6.19 6.35 -1.12
CA LEU A 588 -5.05 6.27 -0.22
C LEU A 588 -5.44 5.59 1.09
N SER A 589 -4.64 4.61 1.53
CA SER A 589 -4.96 3.78 2.69
C SER A 589 -4.60 4.42 4.03
N SER A 590 -3.70 5.40 4.05
CA SER A 590 -3.34 6.19 5.22
C SER A 590 -2.79 7.56 4.80
N ASN A 591 -3.03 8.59 5.63
CA ASN A 591 -2.44 9.92 5.43
C ASN A 591 -0.94 9.95 5.78
N ILE A 592 -0.45 8.96 6.54
CA ILE A 592 0.96 8.88 6.92
C ILE A 592 1.74 8.22 5.77
N ILE A 593 2.56 9.01 5.10
CA ILE A 593 3.37 8.56 3.95
C ILE A 593 4.80 8.35 4.39
N HIS A 594 5.33 7.13 4.23
CA HIS A 594 6.70 6.79 4.59
C HIS A 594 7.67 7.04 3.45
N ARG A 595 7.36 6.58 2.23
CA ARG A 595 8.22 6.72 1.05
C ARG A 595 7.41 6.98 -0.21
N ILE A 596 7.98 7.76 -1.11
CA ILE A 596 7.49 7.94 -2.47
C ILE A 596 8.62 7.62 -3.44
N ILE A 597 8.30 6.93 -4.53
CA ILE A 597 9.20 6.79 -5.67
C ILE A 597 8.42 6.96 -6.97
N VAL A 598 9.02 7.61 -7.95
CA VAL A 598 8.45 7.79 -9.30
C VAL A 598 9.15 6.83 -10.24
N HIS A 599 8.38 6.03 -10.96
CA HIS A 599 8.91 5.21 -12.04
C HIS A 599 9.21 6.11 -13.25
N PRO A 600 10.48 6.30 -13.66
CA PRO A 600 10.85 7.30 -14.66
C PRO A 600 10.24 7.03 -16.04
N VAL A 601 10.25 5.77 -16.48
CA VAL A 601 9.70 5.38 -17.80
C VAL A 601 8.18 5.41 -17.84
N THR A 602 7.53 4.90 -16.79
CA THR A 602 6.08 4.70 -16.82
C THR A 602 5.31 5.86 -16.18
N GLY A 603 5.96 6.75 -15.44
CA GLY A 603 5.31 7.87 -14.74
C GLY A 603 4.40 7.44 -13.59
N GLU A 604 4.46 6.17 -13.22
CA GLU A 604 3.73 5.65 -12.08
C GLU A 604 4.42 6.05 -10.78
N VAL A 605 3.64 6.55 -9.82
CA VAL A 605 4.13 7.04 -8.55
C VAL A 605 3.67 6.10 -7.46
N PHE A 606 4.61 5.50 -6.75
CA PHE A 606 4.33 4.55 -5.67
C PHE A 606 4.38 5.27 -4.33
N PHE A 607 3.39 5.02 -3.49
CA PHE A 607 3.26 5.58 -2.15
C PHE A 607 3.26 4.45 -1.12
N ALA A 608 4.36 4.32 -0.39
CA ALA A 608 4.43 3.46 0.78
C ALA A 608 3.77 4.20 1.96
N THR A 609 2.55 3.81 2.31
CA THR A 609 1.79 4.39 3.42
C THR A 609 1.97 3.56 4.69
N ALA A 610 1.55 4.07 5.84
CA ALA A 610 1.58 3.33 7.11
C ALA A 610 0.74 2.04 7.12
N THR A 611 -0.10 1.82 6.11
CA THR A 611 -1.00 0.64 6.02
C THR A 611 -0.87 -0.12 4.71
N GLY A 612 0.18 0.13 3.92
CA GLY A 612 0.44 -0.60 2.68
C GLY A 612 0.85 0.28 1.51
N LEU A 613 1.21 -0.40 0.42
CA LEU A 613 1.67 0.20 -0.82
C LEU A 613 0.50 0.41 -1.79
N ILE A 614 0.43 1.59 -2.39
CA ILE A 614 -0.52 1.94 -3.44
C ILE A 614 0.19 2.83 -4.48
N SER A 615 -0.28 2.84 -5.71
CA SER A 615 0.32 3.64 -6.78
C SER A 615 -0.72 4.45 -7.55
N TRP A 616 -0.25 5.55 -8.14
CA TRP A 616 -1.03 6.46 -8.99
C TRP A 616 -0.32 6.64 -10.31
N ARG A 617 -1.07 6.54 -11.42
CA ARG A 617 -0.50 6.83 -12.73
C ARG A 617 -0.41 8.34 -12.97
N GLY A 618 0.79 8.88 -12.78
CA GLY A 618 1.10 10.28 -13.01
C GLY A 618 1.17 10.68 -14.48
N THR A 619 1.29 12.00 -14.69
CA THR A 619 1.37 12.61 -16.03
C THR A 619 2.78 12.86 -16.52
N ALA A 620 3.79 12.71 -15.67
CA ALA A 620 5.19 12.97 -16.00
C ALA A 620 5.98 11.67 -16.19
N THR A 621 6.85 11.63 -17.18
CA THR A 621 7.89 10.61 -17.35
C THR A 621 9.23 11.31 -17.49
N GLU A 622 10.34 10.60 -17.31
CA GLU A 622 11.65 11.14 -17.68
C GLU A 622 11.69 11.46 -19.17
N GLY A 623 12.31 12.58 -19.54
CA GLY A 623 12.45 13.03 -20.92
C GLY A 623 13.83 12.71 -21.47
N SER A 624 13.92 12.45 -22.77
CA SER A 624 15.21 12.24 -23.43
C SER A 624 15.91 13.57 -23.71
N GLU A 625 17.24 13.55 -23.84
CA GLU A 625 18.02 14.72 -24.29
C GLU A 625 17.79 15.01 -25.78
N THR A 626 17.65 13.96 -26.58
CA THR A 626 17.43 14.05 -28.03
C THR A 626 16.15 13.33 -28.44
N GLN A 627 15.48 13.84 -29.46
CA GLN A 627 14.22 13.27 -29.92
C GLN A 627 14.50 11.95 -30.65
N GLY A 628 14.12 10.85 -30.02
CA GLY A 628 14.16 9.51 -30.62
C GLY A 628 13.00 9.25 -31.59
N SER A 629 13.06 8.11 -32.26
CA SER A 629 12.00 7.61 -33.16
C SER A 629 10.83 6.94 -32.44
N ASP A 630 10.99 6.58 -31.17
CA ASP A 630 10.13 5.63 -30.48
C ASP A 630 8.95 6.34 -29.76
N VAL A 631 8.45 7.41 -30.37
CA VAL A 631 7.34 8.20 -29.82
C VAL A 631 6.05 7.42 -29.92
N LEU A 632 5.48 7.11 -28.76
CA LEU A 632 4.24 6.35 -28.65
C LEU A 632 3.08 7.30 -28.36
N VAL A 633 1.99 7.19 -29.13
CA VAL A 633 0.69 7.78 -28.76
C VAL A 633 -0.24 6.66 -28.31
N PHE A 634 -0.88 6.84 -27.16
CA PHE A 634 -1.85 5.87 -26.65
C PHE A 634 -3.05 6.57 -25.99
N PRO A 635 -4.29 6.10 -26.24
CA PRO A 635 -4.63 5.06 -27.22
C PRO A 635 -4.46 5.56 -28.66
N ASN A 636 -4.10 4.66 -29.57
CA ASN A 636 -4.02 4.93 -31.00
C ASN A 636 -4.37 3.65 -31.79
N PRO A 637 -5.48 3.62 -32.54
CA PRO A 637 -6.47 4.68 -32.70
C PRO A 637 -7.20 5.02 -31.38
N VAL A 638 -7.67 6.26 -31.26
CA VAL A 638 -8.59 6.69 -30.21
C VAL A 638 -9.99 6.21 -30.58
N PRO A 639 -10.59 5.27 -29.83
CA PRO A 639 -11.89 4.70 -30.18
C PRO A 639 -13.05 5.63 -29.82
N ARG A 640 -14.20 5.40 -30.44
CA ARG A 640 -15.45 6.13 -30.17
C ARG A 640 -15.79 6.03 -28.68
N GLY A 641 -16.05 7.18 -28.05
CA GLY A 641 -16.45 7.25 -26.64
C GLY A 641 -15.30 7.08 -25.63
N TYR A 642 -14.04 7.07 -26.07
CA TYR A 642 -12.90 7.08 -25.15
C TYR A 642 -12.78 8.42 -24.44
N GLU A 643 -13.19 8.50 -23.17
CA GLU A 643 -13.08 9.71 -22.34
C GLU A 643 -11.79 9.79 -21.50
N GLY A 644 -10.85 8.87 -21.72
CA GLY A 644 -9.57 8.87 -21.01
C GLY A 644 -8.55 9.88 -21.57
N THR A 645 -7.40 9.94 -20.91
CA THR A 645 -6.29 10.81 -21.31
C THR A 645 -5.48 10.16 -22.44
N ILE A 646 -5.29 10.88 -23.54
CA ILE A 646 -4.37 10.52 -24.61
C ILE A 646 -2.96 10.96 -24.19
N ALA A 647 -2.02 10.01 -24.22
CA ALA A 647 -0.63 10.22 -23.86
C ALA A 647 0.25 10.19 -25.11
N ILE A 648 1.22 11.09 -25.19
CA ILE A 648 2.29 11.11 -26.19
C ILE A 648 3.60 10.99 -25.41
N ARG A 649 4.29 9.83 -25.51
CA ARG A 649 5.44 9.46 -24.68
C ARG A 649 6.71 9.32 -25.49
N GLY A 650 7.86 9.36 -24.83
CA GLY A 650 9.17 9.28 -25.50
C GLY A 650 9.61 10.60 -26.10
N LEU A 651 9.11 11.71 -25.56
CA LEU A 651 9.45 13.05 -25.98
C LEU A 651 10.73 13.53 -25.31
N VAL A 652 11.39 14.49 -25.94
CA VAL A 652 12.45 15.26 -25.28
C VAL A 652 11.92 15.99 -24.04
N LEU A 653 12.81 16.25 -23.09
CA LEU A 653 12.51 16.94 -21.85
C LEU A 653 11.72 18.23 -22.09
N ASN A 654 10.50 18.26 -21.56
CA ASN A 654 9.57 19.40 -21.60
C ASN A 654 9.26 19.92 -23.01
N ALA A 655 9.19 19.03 -24.01
CA ALA A 655 8.89 19.37 -25.39
C ALA A 655 7.60 20.19 -25.56
N ILE A 656 7.57 21.12 -26.51
CA ILE A 656 6.33 21.72 -27.01
C ILE A 656 5.70 20.73 -27.97
N VAL A 657 4.44 20.39 -27.75
CA VAL A 657 3.69 19.44 -28.57
C VAL A 657 2.54 20.15 -29.27
N LYS A 658 2.47 20.01 -30.59
CA LYS A 658 1.41 20.54 -31.44
C LYS A 658 0.73 19.41 -32.18
N ILE A 659 -0.60 19.39 -32.14
CA ILE A 659 -1.43 18.42 -32.86
C ILE A 659 -2.20 19.17 -33.94
N THR A 660 -2.08 18.72 -35.18
CA THR A 660 -2.77 19.32 -36.33
C THR A 660 -3.61 18.30 -37.08
N ASP A 661 -4.60 18.76 -37.84
CA ASP A 661 -5.20 17.92 -38.88
C ASP A 661 -4.23 17.76 -40.08
N ILE A 662 -4.62 16.96 -41.08
CA ILE A 662 -3.82 16.74 -42.31
C ILE A 662 -3.63 18.01 -43.17
N THR A 663 -4.43 19.07 -42.94
CA THR A 663 -4.30 20.35 -43.64
C THR A 663 -3.29 21.27 -42.96
N GLY A 664 -2.81 20.90 -41.77
CA GLY A 664 -1.89 21.68 -40.95
C GLY A 664 -2.58 22.65 -39.99
N LYS A 665 -3.91 22.61 -39.87
CA LYS A 665 -4.64 23.45 -38.90
C LYS A 665 -4.39 22.94 -37.49
N LEU A 666 -4.01 23.83 -36.58
CA LEU A 666 -3.80 23.51 -35.16
C LEU A 666 -5.11 23.07 -34.51
N VAL A 667 -5.06 21.91 -33.87
CA VAL A 667 -6.17 21.32 -33.10
C VAL A 667 -5.92 21.51 -31.60
N PHE A 668 -4.69 21.22 -31.15
CA PHE A 668 -4.31 21.30 -29.75
C PHE A 668 -2.81 21.59 -29.61
N GLN A 669 -2.43 22.32 -28.57
CA GLN A 669 -1.05 22.57 -28.20
C GLN A 669 -0.88 22.40 -26.69
N THR A 670 0.20 21.75 -26.29
CA THR A 670 0.57 21.58 -24.87
C THR A 670 2.09 21.50 -24.72
N ARG A 671 2.55 21.37 -23.47
CA ARG A 671 3.94 21.06 -23.14
C ARG A 671 4.01 19.69 -22.47
N ALA A 672 5.06 18.93 -22.77
CA ALA A 672 5.33 17.68 -22.09
C ALA A 672 5.71 17.94 -20.61
N HIS A 673 5.25 17.06 -19.74
CA HIS A 673 5.72 16.93 -18.37
C HIS A 673 6.89 15.94 -18.37
N GLY A 674 8.10 16.45 -18.45
CA GLY A 674 9.26 15.62 -18.76
C GLY A 674 9.16 15.06 -20.18
N GLY A 675 9.17 13.75 -20.34
CA GLY A 675 9.08 13.06 -21.63
C GLY A 675 7.67 12.71 -22.11
N GLN A 676 6.63 13.19 -21.44
CA GLN A 676 5.24 12.85 -21.77
C GLN A 676 4.33 14.07 -21.85
N ALA A 677 3.63 14.23 -22.98
CA ALA A 677 2.51 15.15 -23.09
C ALA A 677 1.18 14.41 -22.91
N VAL A 678 0.20 15.10 -22.32
CA VAL A 678 -1.14 14.57 -22.09
C VAL A 678 -2.19 15.48 -22.73
N TRP A 679 -3.25 14.86 -23.25
CA TRP A 679 -4.36 15.53 -23.90
C TRP A 679 -5.68 14.83 -23.57
N ASN A 680 -6.71 15.60 -23.22
CA ASN A 680 -8.06 15.08 -22.97
C ASN A 680 -8.82 14.73 -24.28
N GLY A 681 -8.22 14.99 -25.45
CA GLY A 681 -8.83 14.70 -26.74
C GLY A 681 -9.91 15.70 -27.17
N THR A 682 -9.91 16.92 -26.63
CA THR A 682 -10.74 18.04 -27.11
C THR A 682 -9.89 19.15 -27.73
N ASP A 683 -10.38 19.82 -28.77
CA ASP A 683 -9.72 20.98 -29.36
C ASP A 683 -9.80 22.22 -28.45
N TYR A 684 -9.21 23.34 -28.90
CA TYR A 684 -9.21 24.62 -28.18
C TYR A 684 -10.60 25.25 -27.97
N THR A 685 -11.65 24.72 -28.63
CA THR A 685 -13.05 25.13 -28.44
C THR A 685 -13.81 24.19 -27.50
N GLY A 686 -13.16 23.15 -26.97
CA GLY A 686 -13.75 22.15 -26.10
C GLY A 686 -14.50 21.02 -26.84
N HIS A 687 -14.42 20.94 -28.17
CA HIS A 687 -15.10 19.91 -28.95
C HIS A 687 -14.17 18.73 -29.26
N ARG A 688 -14.75 17.53 -29.40
CA ARG A 688 -14.01 16.36 -29.90
C ARG A 688 -13.63 16.57 -31.38
N PRO A 689 -12.36 16.33 -31.76
CA PRO A 689 -11.95 16.32 -33.15
C PRO A 689 -12.74 15.27 -33.96
N GLN A 690 -12.96 15.53 -35.25
CA GLN A 690 -13.64 14.60 -36.16
C GLN A 690 -12.83 13.33 -36.42
N SER A 691 -13.44 12.28 -36.97
CA SER A 691 -12.70 11.08 -37.37
C SER A 691 -11.68 11.44 -38.44
N GLY A 692 -10.47 10.92 -38.31
CA GLY A 692 -9.39 11.25 -39.24
C GLY A 692 -8.02 11.01 -38.67
N VAL A 693 -7.02 11.26 -39.51
CA VAL A 693 -5.60 11.23 -39.15
C VAL A 693 -5.18 12.63 -38.72
N TYR A 694 -4.46 12.69 -37.60
CA TYR A 694 -3.87 13.90 -37.03
C TYR A 694 -2.35 13.71 -36.97
N LEU A 695 -1.64 14.81 -37.14
CA LEU A 695 -0.18 14.86 -37.10
C LEU A 695 0.27 15.40 -35.75
N VAL A 696 1.24 14.73 -35.13
CA VAL A 696 1.81 15.15 -33.85
C VAL A 696 3.24 15.63 -34.09
N PHE A 697 3.47 16.91 -33.80
CA PHE A 697 4.76 17.56 -33.87
C PHE A 697 5.28 17.81 -32.46
N ALA A 698 6.59 17.61 -32.27
CA ALA A 698 7.26 17.96 -31.03
C ALA A 698 8.54 18.74 -31.32
N SER A 699 8.86 19.69 -30.45
CA SER A 699 10.12 20.44 -30.48
C SER A 699 10.68 20.62 -29.07
N ASN A 700 12.00 20.71 -28.97
CA ASN A 700 12.66 21.24 -27.78
C ASN A 700 12.50 22.78 -27.71
N GLU A 701 13.09 23.39 -26.69
CA GLU A 701 13.02 24.86 -26.50
C GLU A 701 13.74 25.65 -27.60
N ASP A 702 14.74 25.04 -28.26
CA ASP A 702 15.46 25.65 -29.38
C ASP A 702 14.65 25.72 -30.67
N GLY A 703 13.41 25.22 -30.67
CA GLY A 703 12.47 25.37 -31.79
C GLY A 703 12.72 24.42 -32.97
N GLN A 704 13.52 23.36 -32.80
CA GLN A 704 13.65 22.33 -33.83
C GLN A 704 12.40 21.44 -33.85
N GLU A 705 11.40 21.81 -34.63
CA GLU A 705 10.17 21.04 -34.83
C GLU A 705 10.41 19.80 -35.70
N LYS A 706 10.00 18.63 -35.21
CA LYS A 706 9.95 17.38 -35.98
C LYS A 706 8.55 16.77 -35.91
N LEU A 707 8.07 16.24 -37.04
CA LEU A 707 6.94 15.31 -37.02
C LEU A 707 7.40 14.06 -36.27
N VAL A 708 6.78 13.78 -35.13
CA VAL A 708 7.19 12.66 -34.29
C VAL A 708 6.31 11.43 -34.50
N THR A 709 5.02 11.59 -34.80
CA THR A 709 4.09 10.46 -34.97
C THR A 709 2.74 10.91 -35.54
N LYS A 710 1.82 9.95 -35.77
CA LYS A 710 0.45 10.17 -36.24
C LYS A 710 -0.55 9.58 -35.25
N LEU A 711 -1.68 10.26 -35.07
CA LEU A 711 -2.78 9.85 -34.21
C LEU A 711 -4.05 9.69 -35.04
N VAL A 712 -4.84 8.66 -34.79
CA VAL A 712 -6.10 8.42 -35.51
C VAL A 712 -7.28 8.50 -34.54
N PHE A 713 -8.31 9.28 -34.89
CA PHE A 713 -9.62 9.23 -34.23
C PHE A 713 -10.59 8.40 -35.06
N ILE A 714 -11.31 7.48 -34.41
CA ILE A 714 -12.36 6.66 -35.03
C ILE A 714 -13.66 6.92 -34.25
N HIS A 715 -14.69 7.44 -34.93
CA HIS A 715 -16.04 7.62 -34.37
C HIS A 715 -17.00 6.56 -34.86
#